data_AF-U3J8N1-F1
#
_entry.id   AF-U3J8N1-F1
#
_cell.length_a   1.000
_cell.length_b   1.000
_cell.length_c   1.000
_cell.angle_alpha   90.00
_cell.angle_beta   90.00
_cell.angle_gamma   90.00
#
_symmetry.space_group_name_H-M   'P 1'
#
loop_
_entity.id
_entity.type
_entity.pdbx_description
1 polymer ?
#
loop_
_entity_poly.entity_id
_entity_poly.type
_entity_poly.pdbx_seq_one_letter_code
_entity_poly.pdbx_strand_id
1 'polypeptide(L)'
;MGEAPRLHLKTRSIKAVLLIFPSREKKTFHSCLCEEPWEERVAAAPGNKTPLSPVLAHHQLSSGVALNISWRGVLQGGSISLLCWGKKAPFGRKQRLGAFSGCVPLPLIHALSLEGSAVRTQLTAQRWDQARLWLIPSPRPGFIIPSCRPSQHPRVPGAAGMAQQRRVHLCTQRPTSTVCVLGTELSLDVLGSAPKDAVAFHVQGTPGVKVYVVHETQSVKLPSSVGRWPLAPSTEVLVTMEALSKDVGDEKVRISYFGEASGVPVGRAMLYLTCVDISLDADTSRSGSVGRTLVDKATWTWGPDGHGAILLVNCDRDDPKSGVMDNSDTAVRSYEDLKDMSQMVLRTRGPRTIFTGHRLVLHVDFGEADKVGVFYGGNSVSLEEYKHVLGGQKLAYAVKPSRHQEESIFFVEGLSFPDASFSGLVSFHVTLLESPEKGLLEMPIFTDTVVFRVAPWIMTPNTLAPLEVFVCSVEDNEDFVAAVSALAEEAKCPVTICPLLENRNDRWIQDEVEFGYVQAPHKTFPVVFDSPRDRGLKDFPVKSILGPDFGYVARDVQKDASSLDSFGNLEVSPPVTVGGKEYPLGRILIGSSFPRFGGRRMARAVRDFLFAQRVQAPVELYSDWLHVGHVDEFLSFVPAPDRKGFRLLLASPSACYQLFKEKQEQGFGEAAMFQGLQAVPKPTINEILANEALRKFNSYVQNCISWNRDILKRELGLAEQDIIDIPQLFQGNEQAHANAFFPDMVNMLVLGRHLGIPKPFGPLVAGQCCLEEHVRALLEPLGLSCTFINDYYSYHVLSGEVHCGTNVRRKPFAFKWWRMVL
;
A
#
# COMPACT_ATOMS: atom_id res chain seq x y z
N MET A 1 -47.73 -64.96 -4.33
CA MET A 1 -46.35 -65.18 -4.83
C MET A 1 -45.56 -63.97 -4.35
N GLY A 2 -44.67 -64.02 -3.35
CA GLY A 2 -43.68 -65.07 -3.02
C GLY A 2 -42.42 -64.79 -3.86
N GLU A 3 -41.20 -64.68 -3.32
CA GLU A 3 -40.71 -64.78 -1.94
C GLU A 3 -39.33 -64.05 -1.83
N ALA A 4 -38.76 -63.85 -0.63
CA ALA A 4 -37.46 -63.18 -0.42
C ALA A 4 -36.26 -64.15 -0.33
N PRO A 5 -35.01 -63.66 -0.33
CA PRO A 5 -34.22 -63.61 0.92
C PRO A 5 -33.50 -62.24 1.12
N ARG A 6 -33.40 -61.65 2.34
CA ARG A 6 -32.58 -62.00 3.53
C ARG A 6 -31.06 -61.93 3.26
N LEU A 7 -30.15 -61.39 4.08
CA LEU A 7 -30.11 -60.75 5.42
C LEU A 7 -28.86 -59.80 5.43
N HIS A 8 -28.45 -59.03 6.44
CA HIS A 8 -28.78 -58.91 7.87
C HIS A 8 -28.49 -57.48 8.38
N LEU A 9 -29.21 -57.01 9.42
CA LEU A 9 -28.79 -55.90 10.32
C LEU A 9 -28.96 -56.37 11.78
N LYS A 10 -28.08 -55.95 12.70
CA LYS A 10 -28.21 -56.23 14.15
C LYS A 10 -28.08 -54.94 14.95
N THR A 11 -29.11 -54.65 15.72
CA THR A 11 -29.19 -53.57 16.71
C THR A 11 -28.94 -54.09 18.14
N ARG A 12 -28.74 -53.13 19.07
CA ARG A 12 -28.74 -53.18 20.56
C ARG A 12 -27.39 -52.74 21.18
N SER A 13 -27.33 -52.07 22.33
CA SER A 13 -28.30 -51.23 23.06
C SER A 13 -27.58 -50.47 24.18
N ILE A 14 -28.04 -49.24 24.43
CA ILE A 14 -27.96 -48.42 25.66
C ILE A 14 -27.27 -49.04 26.90
N LYS A 15 -26.30 -48.31 27.47
CA LYS A 15 -26.15 -48.15 28.93
C LYS A 15 -25.72 -46.73 29.27
N ALA A 16 -26.61 -45.98 29.92
CA ALA A 16 -26.30 -44.76 30.66
C ALA A 16 -26.68 -45.00 32.13
N VAL A 17 -25.85 -44.57 33.08
CA VAL A 17 -26.08 -44.77 34.52
C VAL A 17 -25.71 -43.49 35.28
N LEU A 18 -26.75 -42.85 35.82
CA LEU A 18 -26.76 -41.88 36.93
C LEU A 18 -26.12 -42.51 38.19
N LEU A 19 -25.66 -41.83 39.25
CA LEU A 19 -25.92 -40.51 39.85
C LEU A 19 -24.87 -40.30 40.96
N ILE A 20 -24.73 -39.08 41.53
CA ILE A 20 -24.70 -38.80 42.99
C ILE A 20 -24.52 -37.27 43.22
N PHE A 21 -25.53 -36.66 43.85
CA PHE A 21 -25.54 -35.37 44.56
C PHE A 21 -25.34 -35.66 46.09
N PRO A 22 -25.17 -34.71 47.07
CA PRO A 22 -25.79 -33.37 47.09
C PRO A 22 -25.17 -32.19 47.94
N SER A 23 -25.45 -30.95 47.49
CA SER A 23 -26.01 -29.81 48.27
C SER A 23 -25.24 -28.93 49.30
N ARG A 24 -25.77 -27.69 49.43
CA ARG A 24 -25.68 -26.66 50.52
C ARG A 24 -24.45 -25.73 50.54
N GLU A 25 -24.56 -24.42 50.86
CA GLU A 25 -25.74 -23.55 51.08
C GLU A 25 -25.48 -22.03 50.87
N LYS A 26 -26.48 -21.34 50.30
CA LYS A 26 -26.98 -19.93 50.50
C LYS A 26 -26.09 -18.80 51.07
N LYS A 27 -26.15 -17.64 50.39
CA LYS A 27 -26.86 -16.36 50.78
C LYS A 27 -26.71 -15.35 49.59
N THR A 28 -27.75 -14.85 48.87
CA THR A 28 -28.86 -13.90 49.20
C THR A 28 -28.37 -12.47 49.56
N PHE A 29 -28.89 -11.30 49.17
CA PHE A 29 -30.13 -10.75 48.50
C PHE A 29 -29.66 -9.70 47.40
N HIS A 30 -30.38 -9.30 46.33
CA HIS A 30 -31.57 -8.38 46.23
C HIS A 30 -31.39 -7.03 46.97
N SER A 31 -32.00 -5.88 46.63
CA SER A 31 -32.89 -5.37 45.54
C SER A 31 -32.92 -3.82 45.66
N CYS A 32 -33.37 -3.00 44.70
CA CYS A 32 -34.77 -2.57 44.48
C CYS A 32 -34.75 -1.60 43.25
N LEU A 33 -35.55 -1.79 42.20
CA LEU A 33 -37.00 -1.56 42.06
C LEU A 33 -37.40 -0.08 41.91
N CYS A 34 -37.98 0.24 40.74
CA CYS A 34 -39.43 0.43 40.65
C CYS A 34 -39.97 -0.05 39.29
N GLU A 35 -40.75 -1.12 39.38
CA GLU A 35 -41.84 -1.61 38.52
C GLU A 35 -42.98 -0.55 38.39
N GLU A 36 -44.06 -0.66 37.59
CA GLU A 36 -44.69 -1.77 36.84
C GLU A 36 -45.58 -1.25 35.65
N PRO A 37 -46.58 -1.95 35.03
CA PRO A 37 -46.70 -1.99 33.55
C PRO A 37 -48.11 -1.59 33.04
N TRP A 38 -48.45 -1.90 31.77
CA TRP A 38 -49.78 -2.43 31.43
C TRP A 38 -49.76 -3.22 30.10
N GLU A 39 -50.46 -4.36 30.07
CA GLU A 39 -50.76 -5.18 28.87
C GLU A 39 -51.88 -4.51 28.01
N GLU A 40 -52.32 -4.95 26.82
CA GLU A 40 -52.51 -6.32 26.31
C GLU A 40 -52.64 -6.39 24.76
N ARG A 41 -52.97 -7.60 24.25
CA ARG A 41 -52.92 -8.08 22.84
C ARG A 41 -54.21 -7.67 22.06
N VAL A 42 -54.43 -7.86 20.75
CA VAL A 42 -54.40 -9.07 19.89
C VAL A 42 -54.46 -8.69 18.38
N ALA A 43 -53.97 -9.59 17.52
CA ALA A 43 -53.93 -9.60 16.05
C ALA A 43 -55.21 -9.27 15.23
N ALA A 44 -55.01 -8.86 13.95
CA ALA A 44 -55.54 -9.53 12.74
C ALA A 44 -55.08 -8.85 11.41
N ALA A 45 -55.08 -9.60 10.31
CA ALA A 45 -54.83 -9.15 8.92
C ALA A 45 -56.00 -9.62 8.01
N PRO A 46 -55.92 -9.54 6.67
CA PRO A 46 -55.69 -8.41 5.75
C PRO A 46 -56.91 -8.18 4.80
N GLY A 47 -56.86 -7.23 3.85
CA GLY A 47 -57.92 -7.11 2.82
C GLY A 47 -57.68 -6.15 1.64
N ASN A 48 -57.63 -6.70 0.42
CA ASN A 48 -57.56 -5.95 -0.85
C ASN A 48 -58.86 -5.18 -1.18
N LYS A 49 -58.76 -4.03 -1.87
CA LYS A 49 -59.24 -3.81 -3.26
C LYS A 49 -59.13 -2.36 -3.76
N THR A 50 -58.66 -2.24 -5.01
CA THR A 50 -58.72 -1.09 -5.94
C THR A 50 -60.13 -0.96 -6.58
N PRO A 51 -60.40 -0.03 -7.54
CA PRO A 51 -59.87 1.32 -7.82
C PRO A 51 -61.01 2.38 -7.95
N LEU A 52 -60.69 3.65 -8.30
CA LEU A 52 -61.34 4.45 -9.37
C LEU A 52 -60.93 5.96 -9.34
N SER A 53 -60.70 6.54 -10.52
CA SER A 53 -60.65 8.00 -10.80
C SER A 53 -62.10 8.51 -11.06
N PRO A 54 -62.48 9.82 -11.08
CA PRO A 54 -61.89 10.81 -12.01
C PRO A 54 -61.97 12.36 -11.68
N VAL A 55 -61.31 13.16 -12.54
CA VAL A 55 -61.76 14.48 -13.11
C VAL A 55 -61.73 15.81 -12.29
N LEU A 56 -60.97 16.80 -12.84
CA LEU A 56 -61.13 18.28 -13.01
C LEU A 56 -61.97 19.10 -11.97
N ALA A 57 -61.61 20.33 -11.53
CA ALA A 57 -61.35 21.53 -12.34
C ALA A 57 -60.94 22.80 -11.52
N HIS A 58 -60.27 23.76 -12.18
CA HIS A 58 -60.17 25.23 -12.01
C HIS A 58 -60.59 25.97 -10.70
N HIS A 59 -59.66 26.80 -10.17
CA HIS A 59 -59.63 28.29 -10.24
C HIS A 59 -58.28 28.76 -9.64
N GLN A 60 -57.42 29.54 -10.30
CA GLN A 60 -57.52 30.95 -10.68
C GLN A 60 -57.67 31.92 -9.48
N LEU A 61 -56.60 32.62 -9.11
CA LEU A 61 -56.54 34.10 -9.12
C LEU A 61 -55.15 34.67 -8.81
N SER A 62 -54.91 35.87 -9.33
CA SER A 62 -53.62 36.56 -9.41
C SER A 62 -53.57 37.80 -8.52
N SER A 63 -52.45 37.99 -7.81
CA SER A 63 -51.84 39.29 -7.44
C SER A 63 -50.58 39.04 -6.58
N GLY A 64 -49.51 39.82 -6.62
CA GLY A 64 -49.19 40.96 -7.50
C GLY A 64 -48.24 41.94 -6.79
N VAL A 65 -47.10 42.26 -7.42
CA VAL A 65 -46.24 43.45 -7.15
C VAL A 65 -45.67 43.53 -5.72
N ALA A 66 -44.45 43.04 -5.44
CA ALA A 66 -43.14 43.65 -5.73
C ALA A 66 -42.88 45.02 -5.06
N LEU A 67 -41.81 45.13 -4.27
CA LEU A 67 -40.88 46.27 -4.30
C LEU A 67 -39.59 46.05 -3.50
N ASN A 68 -38.46 46.42 -4.11
CA ASN A 68 -37.15 46.54 -3.48
C ASN A 68 -37.11 47.66 -2.43
N ILE A 69 -36.37 47.46 -1.32
CA ILE A 69 -35.62 48.55 -0.66
C ILE A 69 -34.26 48.01 -0.21
N SER A 70 -33.18 48.68 -0.59
CA SER A 70 -31.82 48.49 -0.06
C SER A 70 -31.53 49.51 1.04
N TRP A 71 -30.69 49.16 2.02
CA TRP A 71 -30.02 50.16 2.88
C TRP A 71 -28.58 49.77 3.21
N ARG A 72 -27.70 50.78 3.22
CA ARG A 72 -26.32 50.71 3.71
C ARG A 72 -26.25 51.04 5.21
N GLY A 73 -25.25 50.52 5.91
CA GLY A 73 -24.86 50.92 7.28
C GLY A 73 -23.74 50.04 7.82
N VAL A 74 -22.46 50.36 7.59
CA VAL A 74 -21.56 51.23 8.41
C VAL A 74 -20.75 50.42 9.46
N LEU A 75 -19.49 50.83 9.61
CA LEU A 75 -18.41 50.17 10.36
C LEU A 75 -18.43 50.44 11.88
N GLN A 76 -18.02 49.42 12.66
CA GLN A 76 -17.15 49.43 13.86
C GLN A 76 -17.19 47.99 14.45
N GLY A 77 -16.18 47.40 15.07
CA GLY A 77 -14.93 47.92 15.65
C GLY A 77 -14.90 47.60 17.15
N GLY A 78 -14.07 46.63 17.59
CA GLY A 78 -13.88 46.35 19.03
C GLY A 78 -13.51 44.90 19.38
N SER A 79 -12.32 44.72 19.96
CA SER A 79 -11.87 43.47 20.60
C SER A 79 -12.38 43.39 22.05
N ILE A 80 -12.71 42.20 22.57
CA ILE A 80 -12.84 41.97 24.02
C ILE A 80 -12.13 40.66 24.44
N SER A 81 -11.44 40.77 25.58
CA SER A 81 -10.62 39.76 26.25
C SER A 81 -11.42 38.68 26.97
N LEU A 82 -10.75 37.58 27.36
CA LEU A 82 -11.27 36.61 28.33
C LEU A 82 -10.27 36.44 29.49
N LEU A 83 -10.78 36.49 30.73
CA LEU A 83 -10.02 36.45 31.97
C LEU A 83 -10.70 35.47 32.95
N CYS A 84 -9.91 34.72 33.71
CA CYS A 84 -10.34 33.53 34.47
C CYS A 84 -11.30 33.79 35.64
N TRP A 85 -11.94 32.71 36.14
CA TRP A 85 -12.10 32.27 37.55
C TRP A 85 -12.88 30.92 37.56
N GLY A 86 -12.75 29.97 38.51
CA GLY A 86 -11.80 29.79 39.62
C GLY A 86 -12.30 28.78 40.69
N LYS A 87 -11.37 28.13 41.42
CA LYS A 87 -11.57 27.34 42.69
C LYS A 87 -12.34 26.00 42.54
N LYS A 88 -12.14 24.95 43.36
CA LYS A 88 -11.75 24.84 44.79
C LYS A 88 -11.17 23.44 45.11
N ALA A 89 -10.29 23.31 46.11
CA ALA A 89 -9.78 22.03 46.66
C ALA A 89 -10.44 21.65 48.01
N PRO A 90 -10.14 20.48 48.61
CA PRO A 90 -9.31 20.53 49.83
C PRO A 90 -8.38 19.31 50.14
N PHE A 91 -7.24 19.64 50.78
CA PHE A 91 -6.45 18.97 51.86
C PHE A 91 -6.39 17.42 52.05
N GLY A 92 -5.24 16.84 52.45
CA GLY A 92 -3.89 17.41 52.63
C GLY A 92 -2.94 16.67 53.61
N ARG A 93 -1.73 17.23 53.81
CA ARG A 93 -0.75 17.04 54.94
C ARG A 93 -0.11 15.62 55.09
N LYS A 94 1.19 15.44 55.43
CA LYS A 94 2.19 16.30 56.12
C LYS A 94 3.66 15.91 55.75
N GLN A 95 4.47 16.92 55.43
CA GLN A 95 5.86 17.19 55.85
C GLN A 95 6.75 16.11 56.54
N ARG A 96 8.02 16.04 56.10
CA ARG A 96 9.20 16.50 56.90
C ARG A 96 10.40 16.88 56.01
N LEU A 97 11.29 17.73 56.54
CA LEU A 97 12.44 18.36 55.86
C LEU A 97 13.79 17.70 56.22
N GLY A 98 14.78 17.88 55.34
CA GLY A 98 16.21 17.70 55.60
C GLY A 98 17.06 18.14 54.40
N ALA A 99 17.89 19.18 54.56
CA ALA A 99 18.79 19.74 53.51
C ALA A 99 20.19 19.06 53.59
N PHE A 100 21.18 19.23 52.69
CA PHE A 100 21.73 20.45 52.06
C PHE A 100 22.69 20.14 50.87
N SER A 101 22.91 21.13 49.97
CA SER A 101 24.05 21.30 49.03
C SER A 101 24.28 20.28 47.88
N GLY A 102 24.73 20.65 46.66
CA GLY A 102 24.93 21.99 46.04
C GLY A 102 25.69 21.94 44.69
N CYS A 103 25.53 22.99 43.85
CA CYS A 103 26.27 23.31 42.58
C CYS A 103 26.08 22.35 41.36
N VAL A 104 26.13 22.74 40.07
CA VAL A 104 26.17 24.03 39.30
C VAL A 104 25.71 23.70 37.82
N PRO A 105 25.28 24.64 36.95
CA PRO A 105 24.22 24.36 35.94
C PRO A 105 24.62 24.24 34.45
N LEU A 106 23.60 23.93 33.63
CA LEU A 106 23.55 24.00 32.15
C LEU A 106 23.61 25.44 31.59
N PRO A 107 24.11 25.66 30.37
CA PRO A 107 23.93 26.90 29.62
C PRO A 107 22.82 26.83 28.55
N LEU A 108 21.97 27.86 28.49
CA LEU A 108 21.28 28.29 27.27
C LEU A 108 22.23 29.14 26.42
N ILE A 109 22.02 29.18 25.09
CA ILE A 109 22.60 30.20 24.21
C ILE A 109 21.49 30.92 23.44
N HIS A 110 21.54 32.24 23.45
CA HIS A 110 20.69 33.16 22.70
C HIS A 110 21.60 34.28 22.15
N ALA A 111 21.58 34.53 20.84
CA ALA A 111 22.15 35.73 20.21
C ALA A 111 21.35 35.96 18.91
N LEU A 112 20.47 36.96 18.82
CA LEU A 112 20.71 38.40 18.62
C LEU A 112 21.29 38.78 17.26
N SER A 113 20.49 39.59 16.55
CA SER A 113 20.73 40.22 15.25
C SER A 113 21.45 41.56 15.41
N LEU A 114 22.14 42.02 14.37
CA LEU A 114 22.35 43.44 14.07
C LEU A 114 22.48 43.67 12.55
N GLU A 115 21.98 44.82 12.10
CA GLU A 115 21.83 45.23 10.69
C GLU A 115 23.11 45.86 10.12
N GLY A 116 23.19 46.15 8.79
CA GLY A 116 24.45 46.69 8.25
C GLY A 116 24.59 47.29 6.83
N SER A 117 23.53 47.60 6.08
CA SER A 117 23.57 48.48 4.87
C SER A 117 24.34 48.01 3.61
N ALA A 118 24.12 48.72 2.49
CA ALA A 118 24.46 48.30 1.12
C ALA A 118 25.35 49.30 0.36
N VAL A 119 26.08 48.82 -0.67
CA VAL A 119 26.64 49.63 -1.77
C VAL A 119 26.41 48.93 -3.11
N ARG A 120 26.30 49.72 -4.19
CA ARG A 120 25.68 49.35 -5.48
C ARG A 120 26.53 49.85 -6.67
N THR A 121 27.13 48.94 -7.45
CA THR A 121 27.68 49.16 -8.82
C THR A 121 27.90 47.78 -9.46
N GLN A 122 27.26 47.33 -10.56
CA GLN A 122 27.09 47.82 -11.95
C GLN A 122 28.26 47.41 -12.89
N LEU A 123 27.92 46.85 -14.07
CA LEU A 123 28.77 46.53 -15.24
C LEU A 123 29.70 45.29 -15.07
N THR A 124 29.98 44.42 -16.06
CA THR A 124 29.55 44.32 -17.48
C THR A 124 29.64 42.88 -17.99
N ALA A 125 29.03 42.55 -19.14
CA ALA A 125 29.09 41.24 -19.80
C ALA A 125 29.97 41.22 -21.06
N GLN A 126 30.61 40.07 -21.37
CA GLN A 126 31.02 39.55 -22.70
C GLN A 126 31.63 38.13 -22.46
N ARG A 127 31.21 37.02 -23.09
CA ARG A 127 31.25 36.54 -24.51
C ARG A 127 32.63 36.04 -24.98
N TRP A 128 32.67 35.32 -26.11
CA TRP A 128 33.75 34.46 -26.67
C TRP A 128 33.81 33.06 -26.01
N ASP A 129 33.36 31.92 -26.56
CA ASP A 129 33.02 31.41 -27.92
C ASP A 129 34.17 30.68 -28.67
N GLN A 130 33.89 29.44 -29.13
CA GLN A 130 34.63 28.60 -30.11
C GLN A 130 36.03 28.00 -29.72
N ALA A 131 36.53 26.85 -30.22
CA ALA A 131 35.99 25.77 -31.08
C ALA A 131 36.96 24.55 -31.23
N ARG A 132 36.42 23.32 -31.45
CA ARG A 132 36.94 22.20 -32.32
C ARG A 132 38.36 21.59 -32.04
N LEU A 133 38.83 20.41 -32.51
CA LEU A 133 38.29 19.12 -33.03
C LEU A 133 39.43 18.04 -32.90
N TRP A 134 39.11 16.76 -32.59
CA TRP A 134 39.72 15.48 -33.06
C TRP A 134 41.25 15.18 -32.98
N LEU A 135 41.62 13.98 -32.46
CA LEU A 135 42.03 12.79 -33.24
C LEU A 135 42.45 11.58 -32.37
N ILE A 136 42.28 10.34 -32.90
CA ILE A 136 42.76 9.06 -32.34
C ILE A 136 43.86 8.51 -33.27
N PRO A 137 44.90 7.81 -32.77
CA PRO A 137 45.15 6.45 -33.26
C PRO A 137 45.71 5.43 -32.24
N SER A 138 45.31 4.15 -32.40
CA SER A 138 46.07 2.92 -32.03
C SER A 138 46.74 2.36 -33.32
N PRO A 139 47.44 1.18 -33.43
CA PRO A 139 47.64 0.05 -32.47
C PRO A 139 48.99 -0.79 -32.51
N ARG A 140 49.29 -1.55 -31.43
CA ARG A 140 50.04 -2.87 -31.33
C ARG A 140 51.51 -2.97 -31.89
N PRO A 141 52.29 -4.09 -31.73
CA PRO A 141 52.24 -5.32 -30.86
C PRO A 141 53.41 -5.34 -29.82
N GLY A 142 53.90 -6.40 -29.13
CA GLY A 142 53.45 -7.80 -28.83
C GLY A 142 54.58 -8.88 -28.88
N PHE A 143 54.88 -9.60 -27.77
CA PHE A 143 55.82 -10.77 -27.67
C PHE A 143 55.44 -11.73 -26.49
N ILE A 144 56.10 -12.91 -26.37
CA ILE A 144 55.49 -14.19 -25.90
C ILE A 144 56.26 -14.93 -24.75
N ILE A 145 55.54 -15.30 -23.65
CA ILE A 145 55.51 -16.57 -22.83
C ILE A 145 56.87 -17.20 -22.35
N PRO A 146 57.08 -17.59 -21.05
CA PRO A 146 56.32 -18.69 -20.41
C PRO A 146 55.95 -18.64 -18.91
N SER A 147 55.11 -19.63 -18.59
CA SER A 147 54.34 -19.94 -17.38
C SER A 147 55.07 -20.16 -16.05
N CYS A 148 54.41 -19.75 -14.96
CA CYS A 148 54.31 -20.54 -13.71
C CYS A 148 52.97 -20.23 -13.00
N ARG A 149 52.19 -21.25 -12.61
CA ARG A 149 50.96 -21.10 -11.80
C ARG A 149 51.30 -21.20 -10.30
N PRO A 150 50.75 -20.31 -9.46
CA PRO A 150 50.35 -20.66 -8.10
C PRO A 150 48.82 -20.75 -7.96
N SER A 151 48.36 -21.58 -7.03
CA SER A 151 46.95 -21.79 -6.70
C SER A 151 46.25 -20.51 -6.21
N GLN A 152 45.10 -20.19 -6.80
CA GLN A 152 44.21 -19.15 -6.28
C GLN A 152 43.37 -19.73 -5.13
N HIS A 153 43.68 -19.33 -3.90
CA HIS A 153 42.65 -19.26 -2.85
C HIS A 153 41.86 -17.96 -3.01
N PRO A 154 40.53 -17.98 -2.89
CA PRO A 154 39.74 -16.74 -2.92
C PRO A 154 40.09 -15.88 -1.69
N ARG A 155 40.60 -14.67 -1.94
CA ARG A 155 40.68 -13.63 -0.90
C ARG A 155 39.26 -13.14 -0.63
N VAL A 156 38.85 -13.14 0.63
CA VAL A 156 37.63 -12.46 1.08
C VAL A 156 37.91 -10.96 1.21
N PRO A 157 37.25 -10.07 0.43
CA PRO A 157 37.24 -8.65 0.71
C PRO A 157 36.17 -8.36 1.76
N GLY A 158 36.49 -7.53 2.76
CA GLY A 158 35.58 -7.27 3.87
C GLY A 158 34.35 -6.47 3.45
N ALA A 159 33.16 -6.96 3.82
CA ALA A 159 31.99 -6.11 3.98
C ALA A 159 32.12 -5.38 5.33
N ALA A 160 32.16 -4.05 5.32
CA ALA A 160 32.25 -3.23 6.53
C ALA A 160 30.88 -3.05 7.20
N GLY A 161 30.27 -4.15 7.64
CA GLY A 161 29.33 -4.13 8.75
C GLY A 161 30.12 -4.39 10.03
N MET A 162 29.92 -3.59 11.09
CA MET A 162 30.47 -3.94 12.40
C MET A 162 29.80 -5.24 12.85
N ALA A 163 30.57 -6.33 12.96
CA ALA A 163 30.08 -7.59 13.49
C ALA A 163 29.49 -7.36 14.88
N GLN A 164 28.35 -7.98 15.19
CA GLN A 164 27.71 -7.81 16.48
C GLN A 164 28.67 -8.29 17.58
N GLN A 165 29.11 -7.34 18.42
CA GLN A 165 30.09 -7.59 19.46
C GLN A 165 29.39 -7.76 20.82
N ARG A 166 29.63 -8.88 21.52
CA ARG A 166 29.09 -9.13 22.87
C ARG A 166 30.21 -9.24 23.89
N ARG A 167 30.15 -8.43 24.96
CA ARG A 167 31.10 -8.54 26.08
C ARG A 167 30.79 -9.75 26.96
N VAL A 168 31.83 -10.48 27.36
CA VAL A 168 31.78 -11.69 28.19
C VAL A 168 32.68 -11.47 29.40
N HIS A 169 32.09 -11.53 30.60
CA HIS A 169 32.86 -11.45 31.85
C HIS A 169 33.45 -12.81 32.21
N LEU A 170 34.75 -12.81 32.51
CA LEU A 170 35.47 -14.02 32.89
C LEU A 170 35.47 -14.21 34.41
N CYS A 171 35.82 -15.40 34.88
CA CYS A 171 36.04 -15.65 36.30
C CYS A 171 37.31 -16.49 36.51
N THR A 172 38.07 -16.16 37.55
CA THR A 172 39.27 -16.90 37.98
C THR A 172 38.97 -17.97 39.04
N GLN A 173 37.76 -17.96 39.62
CA GLN A 173 37.32 -18.91 40.64
C GLN A 173 36.56 -20.10 40.06
N ARG A 174 35.80 -19.87 38.97
CA ARG A 174 35.02 -20.89 38.25
C ARG A 174 35.15 -20.68 36.74
N PRO A 175 35.05 -21.73 35.90
CA PRO A 175 35.00 -21.56 34.46
C PRO A 175 33.73 -20.82 34.04
N THR A 176 33.84 -20.00 32.99
CA THR A 176 32.71 -19.41 32.26
C THR A 176 32.40 -20.27 31.04
N SER A 177 31.14 -20.40 30.66
CA SER A 177 30.70 -21.01 29.39
C SER A 177 29.78 -20.05 28.66
N THR A 178 29.86 -19.95 27.33
CA THR A 178 28.93 -19.11 26.55
C THR A 178 28.82 -19.56 25.09
N VAL A 179 27.78 -19.10 24.39
CA VAL A 179 27.55 -19.39 22.97
C VAL A 179 28.13 -18.28 22.09
N CYS A 180 28.93 -18.65 21.10
CA CYS A 180 29.33 -17.78 20.00
C CYS A 180 28.39 -18.04 18.81
N VAL A 181 27.87 -16.99 18.17
CA VAL A 181 27.14 -17.15 16.91
C VAL A 181 28.10 -16.92 15.75
N LEU A 182 28.03 -17.74 14.71
CA LEU A 182 28.92 -17.67 13.56
C LEU A 182 28.80 -16.28 12.88
N GLY A 183 29.94 -15.60 12.68
CA GLY A 183 29.97 -14.23 12.15
C GLY A 183 29.84 -13.11 13.19
N THR A 184 29.65 -13.44 14.48
CA THR A 184 29.70 -12.46 15.60
C THR A 184 31.07 -12.43 16.27
N GLU A 185 31.29 -11.43 17.12
CA GLU A 185 32.52 -11.29 17.91
C GLU A 185 32.22 -11.26 19.42
N LEU A 186 33.09 -11.90 20.21
CA LEU A 186 33.05 -11.83 21.66
C LEU A 186 34.20 -10.98 22.19
N SER A 187 33.89 -9.92 22.91
CA SER A 187 34.85 -9.13 23.70
C SER A 187 35.01 -9.77 25.08
N LEU A 188 36.23 -10.05 25.52
CA LEU A 188 36.49 -10.65 26.83
C LEU A 188 36.99 -9.59 27.82
N ASP A 189 36.33 -9.52 28.97
CA ASP A 189 36.72 -8.65 30.08
C ASP A 189 37.94 -9.21 30.83
N VAL A 190 39.15 -8.99 30.29
CA VAL A 190 40.40 -9.46 30.91
C VAL A 190 40.79 -8.66 32.15
N LEU A 191 40.48 -7.37 32.21
CA LEU A 191 40.84 -6.53 33.35
C LEU A 191 39.92 -6.77 34.55
N GLY A 192 38.60 -6.80 34.35
CA GLY A 192 37.63 -7.01 35.43
C GLY A 192 37.77 -8.35 36.16
N SER A 193 38.42 -9.33 35.51
CA SER A 193 38.63 -10.69 36.04
C SER A 193 40.05 -10.95 36.54
N ALA A 194 40.95 -9.95 36.49
CA ALA A 194 42.34 -10.09 36.91
C ALA A 194 42.49 -10.18 38.45
N PRO A 195 43.38 -11.05 38.99
CA PRO A 195 43.80 -10.98 40.39
C PRO A 195 44.49 -9.65 40.70
N LYS A 196 44.41 -9.18 41.96
CA LYS A 196 44.92 -7.85 42.38
C LYS A 196 46.40 -7.61 42.04
N ASP A 197 47.22 -8.65 42.10
CA ASP A 197 48.68 -8.56 41.91
C ASP A 197 49.11 -8.85 40.46
N ALA A 198 48.17 -8.88 39.52
CA ALA A 198 48.44 -9.13 38.11
C ALA A 198 48.72 -7.82 37.35
N VAL A 199 49.85 -7.77 36.63
CA VAL A 199 50.24 -6.67 35.75
C VAL A 199 50.23 -7.04 34.26
N ALA A 200 50.20 -8.35 33.97
CA ALA A 200 50.19 -8.87 32.60
C ALA A 200 49.33 -10.13 32.49
N PHE A 201 48.90 -10.46 31.26
CA PHE A 201 48.19 -11.70 30.95
C PHE A 201 48.72 -12.38 29.69
N HIS A 202 48.40 -13.66 29.53
CA HIS A 202 48.60 -14.42 28.31
C HIS A 202 47.29 -15.12 27.97
N VAL A 203 46.81 -14.95 26.75
CA VAL A 203 45.61 -15.62 26.22
C VAL A 203 46.01 -16.75 25.28
N GLN A 204 45.32 -17.87 25.37
CA GLN A 204 45.48 -19.00 24.46
C GLN A 204 44.13 -19.60 24.10
N GLY A 205 43.81 -19.66 22.81
CA GLY A 205 42.65 -20.37 22.27
C GLY A 205 42.99 -21.79 21.80
N THR A 206 41.97 -22.63 21.70
CA THR A 206 42.01 -23.88 20.92
C THR A 206 41.99 -23.60 19.41
N PRO A 207 42.33 -24.57 18.53
CA PRO A 207 42.53 -24.32 17.10
C PRO A 207 41.31 -23.78 16.33
N GLY A 208 40.07 -24.01 16.79
CA GLY A 208 38.86 -23.46 16.18
C GLY A 208 38.57 -22.00 16.55
N VAL A 209 39.36 -21.41 17.46
CA VAL A 209 39.15 -20.05 17.99
C VAL A 209 40.22 -19.10 17.46
N LYS A 210 39.79 -17.98 16.88
CA LYS A 210 40.67 -16.86 16.53
C LYS A 210 40.65 -15.83 17.66
N VAL A 211 41.84 -15.41 18.10
CA VAL A 211 42.03 -14.45 19.18
C VAL A 211 42.81 -13.25 18.67
N TYR A 212 42.34 -12.06 19.03
CA TYR A 212 42.98 -10.77 18.77
C TYR A 212 43.11 -10.02 20.09
N VAL A 213 44.16 -9.21 20.22
CA VAL A 213 44.31 -8.26 21.33
C VAL A 213 44.27 -6.87 20.75
N VAL A 214 43.38 -6.03 21.27
CA VAL A 214 43.36 -4.59 20.98
C VAL A 214 44.10 -3.90 22.12
N HIS A 215 45.11 -3.10 21.80
CA HIS A 215 45.90 -2.32 22.75
C HIS A 215 46.27 -0.97 22.11
N GLU A 216 46.05 0.14 22.82
CA GLU A 216 46.45 1.49 22.36
C GLU A 216 46.07 1.78 20.89
N THR A 217 44.82 1.47 20.53
CA THR A 217 44.22 1.60 19.17
C THR A 217 44.71 0.61 18.09
N GLN A 218 45.67 -0.27 18.39
CA GLN A 218 46.10 -1.32 17.46
C GLN A 218 45.43 -2.66 17.77
N SER A 219 44.80 -3.29 16.76
CA SER A 219 44.32 -4.67 16.83
C SER A 219 45.38 -5.63 16.30
N VAL A 220 45.91 -6.49 17.19
CA VAL A 220 46.94 -7.47 16.88
C VAL A 220 46.34 -8.86 16.90
N LYS A 221 46.26 -9.49 15.73
CA LYS A 221 45.92 -10.92 15.61
C LYS A 221 47.04 -11.75 16.22
N LEU A 222 46.71 -12.58 17.21
CA LEU A 222 47.71 -13.43 17.85
C LEU A 222 47.96 -14.70 17.04
N PRO A 223 49.18 -14.96 16.54
CA PRO A 223 49.61 -16.34 16.32
C PRO A 223 49.64 -17.10 17.67
N SER A 224 49.63 -18.43 17.60
CA SER A 224 49.60 -19.35 18.74
C SER A 224 50.87 -19.36 19.63
N SER A 225 51.72 -18.34 19.49
CA SER A 225 53.06 -18.22 20.07
C SER A 225 53.41 -16.83 20.65
N VAL A 226 52.48 -15.88 20.73
CA VAL A 226 52.75 -14.53 21.28
C VAL A 226 52.92 -14.56 22.81
N GLY A 227 53.81 -13.71 23.32
CA GLY A 227 54.09 -13.56 24.75
C GLY A 227 53.00 -12.86 25.57
N ARG A 228 53.39 -12.38 26.76
CA ARG A 228 52.49 -11.70 27.71
C ARG A 228 52.14 -10.28 27.25
N TRP A 229 50.89 -9.88 27.46
CA TRP A 229 50.35 -8.55 27.21
C TRP A 229 50.15 -7.78 28.52
N PRO A 230 50.34 -6.46 28.56
CA PRO A 230 50.06 -5.65 29.75
C PRO A 230 48.56 -5.62 30.06
N LEU A 231 48.22 -5.66 31.35
CA LEU A 231 46.88 -5.37 31.83
C LEU A 231 46.70 -3.85 31.92
N ALA A 232 45.99 -3.29 30.94
CA ALA A 232 45.62 -1.88 30.90
C ALA A 232 44.10 -1.73 30.67
N PRO A 233 43.48 -0.59 31.07
CA PRO A 233 42.07 -0.31 30.77
C PRO A 233 41.74 -0.25 29.27
N SER A 234 42.76 0.00 28.45
CA SER A 234 42.70 0.00 26.99
C SER A 234 42.95 -1.37 26.34
N THR A 235 43.21 -2.43 27.12
CA THR A 235 43.43 -3.77 26.59
C THR A 235 42.13 -4.55 26.51
N GLU A 236 41.76 -4.96 25.30
CA GLU A 236 40.61 -5.81 25.02
C GLU A 236 41.04 -7.09 24.31
N VAL A 237 40.39 -8.22 24.60
CA VAL A 237 40.63 -9.49 23.92
C VAL A 237 39.39 -9.84 23.11
N LEU A 238 39.54 -9.91 21.79
CA LEU A 238 38.46 -10.23 20.86
C LEU A 238 38.58 -11.68 20.42
N VAL A 239 37.43 -12.36 20.35
CA VAL A 239 37.31 -13.77 20.02
C VAL A 239 36.28 -13.98 18.93
N THR A 240 36.68 -14.66 17.85
CA THR A 240 35.79 -15.11 16.78
C THR A 240 35.98 -16.59 16.48
N MET A 241 34.93 -17.21 15.94
CA MET A 241 34.94 -18.62 15.53
C MET A 241 34.47 -18.72 14.08
N GLU A 242 35.07 -19.62 13.31
CA GLU A 242 34.78 -19.80 11.86
C GLU A 242 34.19 -21.17 11.52
N ALA A 243 34.06 -22.05 12.52
CA ALA A 243 33.50 -23.39 12.37
C ALA A 243 32.49 -23.67 13.48
N LEU A 244 31.46 -24.43 13.15
CA LEU A 244 30.47 -24.91 14.10
C LEU A 244 31.11 -25.87 15.11
N SER A 245 30.71 -25.76 16.38
CA SER A 245 31.04 -26.75 17.40
C SER A 245 30.37 -28.09 17.08
N LYS A 246 31.07 -29.18 17.40
CA LYS A 246 30.57 -30.55 17.36
C LYS A 246 29.83 -30.90 18.66
N ASP A 247 30.38 -30.45 19.78
CA ASP A 247 29.88 -30.69 21.12
C ASP A 247 29.79 -29.38 21.92
N VAL A 248 29.01 -29.37 23.00
CA VAL A 248 28.88 -28.18 23.86
C VAL A 248 30.18 -27.95 24.63
N GLY A 249 30.81 -26.78 24.44
CA GLY A 249 32.06 -26.41 25.12
C GLY A 249 33.31 -27.12 24.61
N ASP A 250 33.32 -27.55 23.34
CA ASP A 250 34.47 -28.21 22.72
C ASP A 250 35.69 -27.28 22.58
N GLU A 251 35.45 -26.05 22.11
CA GLU A 251 36.44 -24.99 21.96
C GLU A 251 36.58 -24.13 23.23
N LYS A 252 37.80 -23.62 23.50
CA LYS A 252 38.17 -23.04 24.81
C LYS A 252 39.15 -21.87 24.65
N VAL A 253 39.01 -20.87 25.51
CA VAL A 253 39.98 -19.78 25.69
C VAL A 253 40.46 -19.77 27.14
N ARG A 254 41.78 -19.70 27.33
CA ARG A 254 42.43 -19.62 28.63
C ARG A 254 43.15 -18.28 28.77
N ILE A 255 42.78 -17.50 29.78
CA ILE A 255 43.56 -16.34 30.22
C ILE A 255 44.41 -16.76 31.43
N SER A 256 45.71 -16.50 31.38
CA SER A 256 46.65 -16.70 32.49
C SER A 256 47.21 -15.35 32.92
N TYR A 257 47.03 -14.97 34.18
CA TYR A 257 47.45 -13.69 34.73
C TYR A 257 48.79 -13.81 35.46
N PHE A 258 49.64 -12.78 35.40
CA PHE A 258 50.99 -12.78 35.98
C PHE A 258 51.30 -11.47 36.71
N GLY A 259 51.99 -11.57 37.84
CA GLY A 259 52.60 -10.42 38.53
C GLY A 259 53.99 -10.08 38.00
N GLU A 260 54.59 -9.00 38.52
CA GLU A 260 55.83 -8.41 38.01
C GLU A 260 57.04 -9.36 38.00
N ALA A 261 57.14 -10.26 38.98
CA ALA A 261 58.35 -11.03 39.27
C ALA A 261 58.26 -12.55 39.02
N SER A 262 57.18 -13.08 38.42
CA SER A 262 56.96 -14.54 38.33
C SER A 262 56.90 -15.13 36.91
N GLY A 263 57.48 -16.31 36.75
CA GLY A 263 57.25 -17.20 35.60
C GLY A 263 55.87 -17.88 35.63
N VAL A 264 55.29 -18.02 36.82
CA VAL A 264 54.07 -18.79 37.11
C VAL A 264 52.83 -17.89 37.16
N PRO A 265 51.68 -18.27 36.55
CA PRO A 265 50.46 -17.48 36.64
C PRO A 265 49.93 -17.36 38.08
N VAL A 266 49.57 -16.13 38.49
CA VAL A 266 48.91 -15.82 39.78
C VAL A 266 47.40 -16.12 39.75
N GLY A 267 46.83 -16.30 38.57
CA GLY A 267 45.45 -16.75 38.38
C GLY A 267 45.21 -17.23 36.96
N ARG A 268 44.13 -17.99 36.75
CA ARG A 268 43.70 -18.43 35.42
C ARG A 268 42.18 -18.31 35.30
N ALA A 269 41.70 -17.73 34.21
CA ALA A 269 40.30 -17.79 33.83
C ALA A 269 40.14 -18.73 32.62
N MET A 270 39.08 -19.55 32.66
CA MET A 270 38.74 -20.50 31.59
C MET A 270 37.39 -20.13 31.01
N LEU A 271 37.34 -19.98 29.69
CA LEU A 271 36.12 -19.79 28.91
C LEU A 271 35.91 -21.01 28.01
N TYR A 272 34.72 -21.60 28.07
CA TYR A 272 34.26 -22.66 27.17
C TYR A 272 33.29 -22.05 26.16
N LEU A 273 33.49 -22.36 24.88
CA LEU A 273 32.75 -21.81 23.77
C LEU A 273 31.96 -22.90 23.06
N THR A 274 30.74 -22.57 22.64
CA THR A 274 29.97 -23.39 21.69
C THR A 274 29.60 -22.51 20.50
N CYS A 275 30.09 -22.82 19.30
CA CYS A 275 29.72 -22.10 18.08
C CYS A 275 28.45 -22.68 17.46
N VAL A 276 27.47 -21.81 17.20
CA VAL A 276 26.23 -22.13 16.48
C VAL A 276 26.04 -21.18 15.29
N ASP A 277 25.27 -21.59 14.29
CA ASP A 277 24.84 -20.75 13.17
C ASP A 277 23.32 -20.58 13.31
N ILE A 278 22.87 -19.33 13.44
CA ILE A 278 21.47 -18.92 13.58
C ILE A 278 21.27 -17.79 12.58
N SER A 279 20.37 -17.99 11.61
CA SER A 279 20.06 -16.98 10.59
C SER A 279 18.57 -17.00 10.29
N LEU A 280 17.89 -15.87 10.42
CA LEU A 280 16.52 -15.65 9.94
C LEU A 280 16.59 -15.06 8.53
N ASP A 281 16.13 -15.77 7.52
CA ASP A 281 16.31 -15.40 6.12
C ASP A 281 14.97 -15.22 5.40
N ALA A 282 14.94 -14.33 4.40
CA ALA A 282 13.80 -14.06 3.53
C ALA A 282 14.31 -13.77 2.10
N ASP A 283 13.42 -13.69 1.09
CA ASP A 283 13.80 -13.34 -0.29
C ASP A 283 14.13 -11.85 -0.45
N THR A 284 15.25 -11.45 0.14
CA THR A 284 15.82 -10.09 0.05
C THR A 284 16.28 -9.75 -1.36
N SER A 285 16.55 -10.75 -2.20
CA SER A 285 16.96 -10.62 -3.60
C SER A 285 15.80 -10.41 -4.57
N ARG A 286 14.56 -10.64 -4.11
CA ARG A 286 13.32 -10.55 -4.90
C ARG A 286 13.34 -11.50 -6.11
N SER A 287 13.84 -12.71 -5.88
CA SER A 287 14.02 -13.80 -6.84
C SER A 287 12.82 -14.76 -6.96
N GLY A 288 11.91 -14.73 -5.97
CA GLY A 288 10.91 -15.77 -5.75
C GLY A 288 11.38 -16.90 -4.82
N SER A 289 12.57 -16.80 -4.21
CA SER A 289 13.16 -17.88 -3.38
C SER A 289 13.98 -17.38 -2.18
N VAL A 290 13.94 -18.09 -1.05
CA VAL A 290 14.64 -17.69 0.19
C VAL A 290 16.07 -18.24 0.25
N GLY A 291 17.01 -17.47 -0.28
CA GLY A 291 18.45 -17.74 -0.19
C GLY A 291 19.14 -17.10 1.03
N ARG A 292 20.35 -17.58 1.36
CA ARG A 292 21.28 -16.81 2.20
C ARG A 292 21.81 -15.63 1.39
N THR A 293 22.03 -14.50 2.05
CA THR A 293 22.49 -13.25 1.41
C THR A 293 23.67 -12.63 2.16
N LEU A 294 24.41 -11.76 1.46
CA LEU A 294 25.44 -10.90 2.04
C LEU A 294 24.98 -9.44 2.21
N VAL A 295 23.75 -9.11 1.76
CA VAL A 295 23.16 -7.79 1.96
C VAL A 295 22.56 -7.67 3.36
N ASP A 296 22.46 -6.46 3.88
CA ASP A 296 21.81 -6.22 5.18
C ASP A 296 20.29 -6.42 5.08
N LYS A 297 19.85 -7.60 5.48
CA LYS A 297 18.46 -8.04 5.51
C LYS A 297 17.59 -7.33 6.56
N ALA A 298 18.19 -6.56 7.48
CA ALA A 298 17.48 -5.67 8.41
C ALA A 298 17.12 -4.32 7.77
N THR A 299 17.36 -4.14 6.46
CA THR A 299 17.01 -2.91 5.72
C THR A 299 16.24 -3.23 4.43
N TRP A 300 15.48 -2.24 3.95
CA TRP A 300 14.73 -2.34 2.70
C TRP A 300 14.98 -1.11 1.82
N THR A 301 15.41 -1.32 0.58
CA THR A 301 15.83 -0.25 -0.34
C THR A 301 15.08 -0.30 -1.68
N TRP A 302 14.71 0.88 -2.19
CA TRP A 302 14.05 1.05 -3.49
C TRP A 302 15.06 0.92 -4.64
N GLY A 303 14.56 0.65 -5.86
CA GLY A 303 15.36 0.67 -7.08
C GLY A 303 15.76 -0.71 -7.62
N PRO A 304 16.40 -0.76 -8.80
CA PRO A 304 16.78 -2.01 -9.47
C PRO A 304 17.84 -2.80 -8.70
N ASP A 305 18.79 -2.11 -8.06
CA ASP A 305 19.81 -2.69 -7.18
C ASP A 305 19.36 -2.77 -5.71
N GLY A 306 18.10 -2.42 -5.44
CA GLY A 306 17.52 -2.42 -4.11
C GLY A 306 17.16 -3.82 -3.61
N HIS A 307 17.24 -4.02 -2.30
CA HIS A 307 17.07 -5.28 -1.61
C HIS A 307 16.03 -5.18 -0.47
N GLY A 308 15.70 -6.33 0.11
CA GLY A 308 14.70 -6.47 1.17
C GLY A 308 13.44 -7.16 0.66
N ALA A 309 12.84 -7.97 1.54
CA ALA A 309 11.75 -8.87 1.18
C ALA A 309 10.44 -8.13 0.92
N ILE A 310 9.50 -8.78 0.24
CA ILE A 310 8.20 -8.22 -0.12
C ILE A 310 7.11 -9.14 0.41
N LEU A 311 6.06 -8.54 0.97
CA LEU A 311 4.92 -9.21 1.59
C LEU A 311 3.64 -8.80 0.86
N LEU A 312 2.73 -9.73 0.58
CA LEU A 312 1.38 -9.40 0.07
C LEU A 312 0.41 -9.19 1.22
N VAL A 313 -0.60 -8.36 1.01
CA VAL A 313 -1.79 -8.36 1.88
C VAL A 313 -2.67 -9.51 1.41
N ASN A 314 -2.97 -10.46 2.30
CA ASN A 314 -3.70 -11.69 1.98
C ASN A 314 -5.23 -11.44 1.97
N CYS A 315 -5.64 -10.52 1.10
CA CYS A 315 -6.98 -9.90 1.09
C CYS A 315 -7.96 -10.54 0.10
N ASP A 316 -7.63 -11.69 -0.46
CA ASP A 316 -8.52 -12.50 -1.29
C ASP A 316 -9.17 -13.62 -0.46
N ARG A 317 -9.74 -14.63 -1.12
CA ARG A 317 -10.49 -15.71 -0.46
C ARG A 317 -10.35 -17.03 -1.22
N ASP A 318 -9.34 -17.80 -0.87
CA ASP A 318 -9.04 -19.08 -1.51
C ASP A 318 -9.90 -20.26 -1.04
N ASP A 319 -10.43 -20.24 0.18
CA ASP A 319 -11.50 -21.18 0.57
C ASP A 319 -12.87 -20.58 0.21
N PRO A 320 -13.55 -21.04 -0.85
CA PRO A 320 -14.88 -20.54 -1.22
C PRO A 320 -15.97 -20.87 -0.18
N LYS A 321 -15.67 -21.68 0.84
CA LYS A 321 -16.56 -21.90 2.00
C LYS A 321 -16.38 -20.85 3.08
N SER A 322 -15.33 -20.03 3.02
CA SER A 322 -15.11 -18.92 3.94
C SER A 322 -16.13 -17.79 3.70
N GLY A 323 -16.58 -17.18 4.79
CA GLY A 323 -17.41 -15.98 4.76
C GLY A 323 -16.61 -14.68 4.78
N VAL A 324 -15.27 -14.75 4.85
CA VAL A 324 -14.34 -13.62 5.04
C VAL A 324 -13.09 -13.79 4.17
N MET A 325 -12.29 -12.72 4.04
CA MET A 325 -10.95 -12.78 3.43
C MET A 325 -10.00 -13.61 4.31
N ASP A 326 -8.96 -14.19 3.71
CA ASP A 326 -8.07 -15.10 4.46
C ASP A 326 -7.29 -14.38 5.59
N ASN A 327 -6.84 -13.13 5.37
CA ASN A 327 -6.26 -12.27 6.42
C ASN A 327 -7.22 -11.83 7.55
N SER A 328 -8.51 -12.20 7.51
CA SER A 328 -9.50 -11.78 8.50
C SER A 328 -9.56 -12.67 9.74
N ASP A 329 -8.85 -13.81 9.76
CA ASP A 329 -8.69 -14.61 10.98
C ASP A 329 -7.26 -15.13 11.21
N THR A 330 -7.10 -16.39 11.63
CA THR A 330 -5.81 -16.95 12.06
C THR A 330 -5.68 -18.44 11.70
N ALA A 331 -6.34 -18.89 10.62
CA ALA A 331 -6.36 -20.28 10.19
C ALA A 331 -6.11 -20.40 8.68
N VAL A 332 -5.05 -21.15 8.32
CA VAL A 332 -4.76 -21.53 6.94
C VAL A 332 -5.76 -22.60 6.50
N ARG A 333 -6.54 -22.34 5.44
CA ARG A 333 -7.62 -23.25 4.98
C ARG A 333 -7.36 -23.91 3.64
N SER A 334 -6.46 -23.36 2.84
CA SER A 334 -6.13 -23.87 1.50
C SER A 334 -4.62 -23.99 1.30
N TYR A 335 -4.20 -24.68 0.25
CA TYR A 335 -2.81 -24.67 -0.21
C TYR A 335 -2.50 -23.53 -1.18
N GLU A 336 -3.53 -22.81 -1.64
CA GLU A 336 -3.38 -21.63 -2.48
C GLU A 336 -2.98 -20.43 -1.59
N ASP A 337 -3.60 -20.30 -0.41
CA ASP A 337 -3.36 -19.29 0.64
C ASP A 337 -1.87 -19.24 1.05
N LEU A 338 -1.24 -20.41 1.18
CA LEU A 338 0.21 -20.53 1.42
C LEU A 338 1.12 -20.04 0.27
N LYS A 339 0.58 -19.74 -0.92
CA LYS A 339 1.31 -19.19 -2.08
C LYS A 339 1.25 -17.67 -2.14
N ASP A 340 0.29 -17.05 -1.47
CA ASP A 340 0.16 -15.60 -1.29
C ASP A 340 1.01 -15.13 -0.11
N MET A 341 1.21 -16.04 0.85
CA MET A 341 2.17 -15.86 1.92
C MET A 341 3.63 -15.89 1.48
N SER A 342 4.41 -14.99 2.04
CA SER A 342 5.85 -14.90 1.84
C SER A 342 6.61 -15.83 2.79
N GLN A 343 7.58 -16.58 2.29
CA GLN A 343 8.38 -17.47 3.13
C GLN A 343 9.45 -16.71 3.93
N MET A 344 9.58 -17.09 5.20
CA MET A 344 10.65 -16.68 6.11
C MET A 344 11.27 -17.94 6.73
N VAL A 345 12.59 -18.12 6.61
CA VAL A 345 13.27 -19.37 6.95
C VAL A 345 14.27 -19.15 8.08
N LEU A 346 14.03 -19.78 9.24
CA LEU A 346 14.99 -19.80 10.33
C LEU A 346 15.93 -21.01 10.18
N ARG A 347 17.22 -20.75 10.01
CA ARG A 347 18.27 -21.76 9.90
C ARG A 347 19.02 -21.87 11.23
N THR A 348 19.18 -23.08 11.76
CA THR A 348 19.84 -23.37 13.04
C THR A 348 20.77 -24.59 12.94
N ARG A 349 22.06 -24.39 13.25
CA ARG A 349 23.10 -25.43 13.14
C ARG A 349 24.05 -25.38 14.33
N GLY A 350 24.59 -26.54 14.72
CA GLY A 350 25.44 -26.72 15.91
C GLY A 350 24.88 -27.76 16.90
N PRO A 351 25.50 -27.92 18.09
CA PRO A 351 25.17 -29.01 19.02
C PRO A 351 23.76 -28.86 19.60
N ARG A 352 22.82 -29.75 19.24
CA ARG A 352 21.39 -29.62 19.57
C ARG A 352 21.10 -29.56 21.08
N THR A 353 21.99 -30.07 21.93
CA THR A 353 21.90 -29.98 23.39
C THR A 353 22.02 -28.55 23.92
N ILE A 354 22.63 -27.61 23.19
CA ILE A 354 22.74 -26.21 23.63
C ILE A 354 21.37 -25.55 23.83
N PHE A 355 20.37 -25.94 23.02
CA PHE A 355 18.98 -25.47 23.07
C PHE A 355 18.15 -26.05 24.24
N THR A 356 18.82 -26.71 25.20
CA THR A 356 18.20 -27.09 26.48
C THR A 356 18.35 -26.02 27.56
N GLY A 357 19.43 -25.23 27.49
CA GLY A 357 19.67 -24.04 28.34
C GLY A 357 19.51 -22.71 27.60
N HIS A 358 19.34 -22.75 26.28
CA HIS A 358 19.11 -21.57 25.43
C HIS A 358 17.80 -21.71 24.66
N ARG A 359 17.01 -20.64 24.60
CA ARG A 359 15.71 -20.62 23.92
C ARG A 359 15.78 -19.73 22.69
N LEU A 360 15.30 -20.21 21.55
CA LEU A 360 15.09 -19.38 20.37
C LEU A 360 13.68 -18.80 20.42
N VAL A 361 13.57 -17.49 20.29
CA VAL A 361 12.29 -16.78 20.26
C VAL A 361 12.21 -15.98 18.97
N LEU A 362 11.25 -16.34 18.10
CA LEU A 362 10.83 -15.50 16.99
C LEU A 362 9.85 -14.46 17.55
N HIS A 363 9.98 -13.19 17.20
CA HIS A 363 9.09 -12.12 17.67
C HIS A 363 8.94 -10.98 16.66
N VAL A 364 7.91 -10.16 16.88
CA VAL A 364 7.53 -8.98 16.08
C VAL A 364 7.22 -7.81 17.01
N ASP A 365 7.51 -6.60 16.57
CA ASP A 365 7.26 -5.39 17.36
C ASP A 365 5.76 -5.13 17.58
N PHE A 366 5.41 -4.62 18.76
CA PHE A 366 4.01 -4.41 19.16
C PHE A 366 3.21 -3.51 18.20
N GLY A 367 3.85 -2.50 17.61
CA GLY A 367 3.21 -1.58 16.65
C GLY A 367 3.02 -2.16 15.24
N GLU A 368 3.58 -3.34 14.98
CA GLU A 368 3.53 -4.04 13.68
C GLU A 368 2.74 -5.35 13.76
N ALA A 369 2.52 -5.89 14.96
CA ALA A 369 1.86 -7.17 15.18
C ALA A 369 0.42 -7.24 14.64
N ASP A 370 -0.31 -6.12 14.60
CA ASP A 370 -1.66 -6.04 13.98
C ASP A 370 -1.62 -5.84 12.45
N LYS A 371 -0.43 -5.80 11.84
CA LYS A 371 -0.22 -5.68 10.39
C LYS A 371 0.21 -6.99 9.72
N VAL A 372 0.51 -8.04 10.50
CA VAL A 372 1.07 -9.31 9.99
C VAL A 372 0.50 -10.53 10.68
N GLY A 373 0.34 -11.62 9.93
CA GLY A 373 0.14 -12.97 10.43
C GLY A 373 1.34 -13.85 10.07
N VAL A 374 1.73 -14.77 10.96
CA VAL A 374 2.82 -15.73 10.70
C VAL A 374 2.37 -17.14 11.10
N PHE A 375 2.58 -18.10 10.20
CA PHE A 375 2.15 -19.49 10.35
C PHE A 375 3.32 -20.47 10.30
N TYR A 376 3.17 -21.58 11.01
CA TYR A 376 4.16 -22.66 11.07
C TYR A 376 3.49 -24.04 11.14
N GLY A 377 3.73 -24.88 10.12
CA GLY A 377 3.27 -26.28 10.05
C GLY A 377 4.23 -27.31 10.69
N GLY A 378 5.37 -26.86 11.21
CA GLY A 378 6.41 -27.76 11.71
C GLY A 378 7.03 -28.59 10.59
N ASN A 379 7.04 -29.92 10.77
CA ASN A 379 7.51 -30.87 9.77
C ASN A 379 6.37 -31.42 8.90
N SER A 380 5.12 -30.99 9.14
CA SER A 380 3.94 -31.46 8.44
C SER A 380 3.66 -30.60 7.21
N VAL A 381 3.13 -31.23 6.16
CA VAL A 381 2.54 -30.54 5.02
C VAL A 381 1.01 -30.43 5.14
N SER A 382 0.38 -31.03 6.15
CA SER A 382 -1.06 -30.96 6.35
C SER A 382 -1.49 -29.58 6.84
N LEU A 383 -2.51 -28.98 6.20
CA LEU A 383 -3.06 -27.67 6.54
C LEU A 383 -3.46 -27.56 8.02
N GLU A 384 -4.05 -28.62 8.59
CA GLU A 384 -4.49 -28.68 10.00
C GLU A 384 -3.35 -28.48 11.02
N GLU A 385 -2.09 -28.66 10.62
CA GLU A 385 -0.93 -28.48 11.50
C GLU A 385 -0.36 -27.05 11.45
N TYR A 386 -0.75 -26.22 10.48
CA TYR A 386 -0.32 -24.82 10.38
C TYR A 386 -0.94 -23.98 11.49
N LYS A 387 -0.09 -23.54 12.43
CA LYS A 387 -0.51 -22.74 13.57
C LYS A 387 -0.07 -21.30 13.39
N HIS A 388 -0.99 -20.37 13.60
CA HIS A 388 -0.68 -18.95 13.76
C HIS A 388 0.25 -18.78 14.99
N VAL A 389 1.50 -18.36 14.75
CA VAL A 389 2.57 -18.26 15.76
C VAL A 389 2.89 -16.82 16.17
N LEU A 390 2.81 -15.86 15.24
CA LEU A 390 2.93 -14.41 15.51
C LEU A 390 1.84 -13.65 14.77
N GLY A 391 1.36 -12.57 15.37
CA GLY A 391 0.30 -11.70 14.82
C GLY A 391 -0.77 -11.37 15.86
N GLY A 392 -1.37 -10.18 15.74
CA GLY A 392 -2.32 -9.62 16.70
C GLY A 392 -1.78 -9.62 18.13
N GLN A 393 -2.36 -10.46 19.00
CA GLN A 393 -1.93 -10.58 20.40
C GLN A 393 -0.70 -11.50 20.60
N LYS A 394 -0.25 -12.23 19.57
CA LYS A 394 0.92 -13.12 19.65
C LYS A 394 2.18 -12.38 19.20
N LEU A 395 2.86 -11.74 20.16
CA LEU A 395 4.09 -10.98 19.89
C LEU A 395 5.35 -11.86 19.78
N ALA A 396 5.33 -13.08 20.36
CA ALA A 396 6.50 -13.94 20.45
C ALA A 396 6.16 -15.43 20.40
N TYR A 397 7.02 -16.22 19.75
CA TYR A 397 6.90 -17.67 19.60
C TYR A 397 8.23 -18.37 19.93
N ALA A 398 8.18 -19.34 20.84
CA ALA A 398 9.33 -20.14 21.24
C ALA A 398 9.59 -21.25 20.21
N VAL A 399 10.60 -21.07 19.35
CA VAL A 399 10.97 -22.07 18.34
C VAL A 399 11.70 -23.23 19.01
N LYS A 400 11.32 -24.46 18.65
CA LYS A 400 12.00 -25.69 19.05
C LYS A 400 12.73 -26.28 17.85
N PRO A 401 14.06 -26.13 17.72
CA PRO A 401 14.81 -26.70 16.61
C PRO A 401 14.60 -28.21 16.49
N SER A 402 14.33 -28.67 15.27
CA SER A 402 14.20 -30.09 14.96
C SER A 402 15.52 -30.83 15.19
N ARG A 403 15.46 -32.12 15.55
CA ARG A 403 16.65 -32.99 15.61
C ARG A 403 17.16 -33.39 14.22
N HIS A 404 16.29 -33.33 13.21
CA HIS A 404 16.54 -33.89 11.87
C HIS A 404 16.50 -32.87 10.74
N GLN A 405 16.10 -31.62 11.03
CA GLN A 405 16.07 -30.52 10.07
C GLN A 405 16.84 -29.33 10.64
N GLU A 406 17.66 -28.69 9.79
CA GLU A 406 18.38 -27.47 10.14
C GLU A 406 17.53 -26.20 9.90
N GLU A 407 16.41 -26.32 9.21
CA GLU A 407 15.55 -25.20 8.81
C GLU A 407 14.14 -25.31 9.42
N SER A 408 13.53 -24.16 9.68
CA SER A 408 12.11 -24.00 10.04
C SER A 408 11.51 -22.95 9.11
N ILE A 409 10.55 -23.36 8.28
CA ILE A 409 9.91 -22.50 7.27
C ILE A 409 8.62 -21.93 7.84
N PHE A 410 8.56 -20.61 7.95
CA PHE A 410 7.39 -19.83 8.33
C PHE A 410 6.78 -19.21 7.08
N PHE A 411 5.46 -19.07 7.09
CA PHE A 411 4.69 -18.38 6.05
C PHE A 411 4.13 -17.09 6.66
N VAL A 412 4.30 -15.98 5.97
CA VAL A 412 3.98 -14.63 6.47
C VAL A 412 2.95 -13.99 5.55
N GLU A 413 1.88 -13.46 6.12
CA GLU A 413 0.86 -12.66 5.43
C GLU A 413 0.86 -11.21 5.94
N GLY A 414 0.45 -10.28 5.08
CA GLY A 414 0.09 -8.91 5.45
C GLY A 414 -1.41 -8.81 5.76
N LEU A 415 -1.74 -8.15 6.86
CA LEU A 415 -3.12 -7.90 7.30
C LEU A 415 -3.61 -6.48 6.93
N SER A 416 -2.73 -5.62 6.41
CA SER A 416 -3.04 -4.22 6.13
C SER A 416 -2.12 -3.65 5.06
N PHE A 417 -2.70 -2.91 4.11
CA PHE A 417 -1.97 -2.11 3.13
C PHE A 417 -1.24 -0.93 3.79
N PRO A 418 -0.19 -0.38 3.14
CA PRO A 418 0.36 0.92 3.51
C PRO A 418 -0.74 1.99 3.64
N ASP A 419 -0.65 2.83 4.68
CA ASP A 419 -1.64 3.86 4.99
C ASP A 419 -1.00 5.05 5.73
N ALA A 420 -1.76 6.09 6.06
CA ALA A 420 -1.28 7.31 6.70
C ALA A 420 -0.47 7.08 7.99
N SER A 421 -0.82 6.03 8.74
CA SER A 421 -0.17 5.61 9.99
C SER A 421 0.81 4.45 9.82
N PHE A 422 0.94 3.87 8.62
CA PHE A 422 1.71 2.65 8.38
C PHE A 422 2.52 2.73 7.08
N SER A 423 3.85 2.79 7.21
CA SER A 423 4.79 2.97 6.09
C SER A 423 4.92 1.76 5.15
N GLY A 424 4.20 0.68 5.42
CA GLY A 424 4.33 -0.62 4.74
C GLY A 424 5.56 -1.42 5.15
N LEU A 425 6.40 -0.97 6.10
CA LEU A 425 7.54 -1.75 6.61
C LEU A 425 7.15 -2.52 7.86
N VAL A 426 7.61 -3.78 7.96
CA VAL A 426 7.47 -4.66 9.13
C VAL A 426 8.73 -5.48 9.35
N SER A 427 9.04 -5.77 10.61
CA SER A 427 10.29 -6.34 11.08
C SER A 427 10.04 -7.63 11.86
N PHE A 428 10.74 -8.70 11.51
CA PHE A 428 10.73 -9.95 12.26
C PHE A 428 12.10 -10.24 12.83
N HIS A 429 12.13 -10.70 14.07
CA HIS A 429 13.35 -10.90 14.84
C HIS A 429 13.42 -12.35 15.31
N VAL A 430 14.60 -12.96 15.26
CA VAL A 430 14.91 -14.14 16.05
C VAL A 430 15.95 -13.77 17.11
N THR A 431 15.63 -14.01 18.37
CA THR A 431 16.53 -13.79 19.50
C THR A 431 16.91 -15.12 20.13
N LEU A 432 18.21 -15.34 20.33
CA LEU A 432 18.72 -16.39 21.19
C LEU A 432 18.76 -15.86 22.62
N LEU A 433 17.96 -16.48 23.49
CA LEU A 433 17.94 -16.21 24.92
C LEU A 433 18.80 -17.25 25.65
N GLU A 434 19.65 -16.79 26.57
CA GLU A 434 20.30 -17.63 27.58
C GLU A 434 19.41 -17.67 28.82
N SER A 435 19.12 -18.88 29.33
CA SER A 435 18.46 -19.04 30.62
C SER A 435 19.53 -19.21 31.71
N PRO A 436 19.75 -18.21 32.57
CA PRO A 436 20.50 -18.41 33.80
C PRO A 436 19.78 -19.40 34.75
N GLU A 437 20.41 -19.74 35.87
CA GLU A 437 19.90 -20.75 36.83
C GLU A 437 18.41 -20.58 37.19
N LYS A 438 17.72 -21.71 37.45
CA LYS A 438 16.27 -21.77 37.69
C LYS A 438 15.78 -20.68 38.65
N GLY A 439 14.95 -19.77 38.13
CA GLY A 439 14.32 -18.68 38.89
C GLY A 439 14.81 -17.28 38.51
N LEU A 440 15.82 -17.18 37.64
CA LEU A 440 16.28 -15.91 37.06
C LEU A 440 15.61 -15.64 35.69
N LEU A 441 15.58 -14.36 35.28
CA LEU A 441 15.06 -13.94 33.99
C LEU A 441 16.03 -14.31 32.86
N GLU A 442 15.48 -14.72 31.71
CA GLU A 442 16.26 -14.99 30.50
C GLU A 442 16.91 -13.71 29.95
N MET A 443 18.10 -13.85 29.35
CA MET A 443 18.86 -12.73 28.78
C MET A 443 19.08 -12.90 27.26
N PRO A 444 18.89 -11.86 26.43
CA PRO A 444 19.20 -11.92 25.01
C PRO A 444 20.72 -11.90 24.78
N ILE A 445 21.23 -12.86 24.00
CA ILE A 445 22.66 -13.01 23.72
C ILE A 445 23.02 -12.94 22.23
N PHE A 446 22.01 -12.95 21.35
CA PHE A 446 22.11 -12.71 19.90
C PHE A 446 20.72 -12.37 19.37
N THR A 447 20.63 -11.45 18.39
CA THR A 447 19.39 -11.17 17.66
C THR A 447 19.71 -10.95 16.19
N ASP A 448 18.90 -11.54 15.32
CA ASP A 448 18.95 -11.38 13.87
C ASP A 448 17.56 -10.96 13.35
N THR A 449 17.52 -10.13 12.31
CA THR A 449 16.33 -9.36 11.90
C THR A 449 16.14 -9.41 10.39
N VAL A 450 14.90 -9.60 9.94
CA VAL A 450 14.51 -9.39 8.53
C VAL A 450 13.42 -8.34 8.41
N VAL A 451 13.53 -7.48 7.40
CA VAL A 451 12.52 -6.46 7.08
C VAL A 451 11.80 -6.81 5.78
N PHE A 452 10.47 -6.77 5.85
CA PHE A 452 9.58 -6.87 4.69
C PHE A 452 8.98 -5.51 4.37
N ARG A 453 8.66 -5.29 3.08
CA ARG A 453 7.72 -4.27 2.65
C ARG A 453 6.42 -4.92 2.17
N VAL A 454 5.29 -4.53 2.77
CA VAL A 454 3.96 -4.80 2.25
C VAL A 454 3.81 -4.13 0.88
N ALA A 455 3.39 -4.91 -0.11
CA ALA A 455 3.16 -4.43 -1.47
C ALA A 455 2.05 -3.36 -1.50
N PRO A 456 2.23 -2.26 -2.24
CA PRO A 456 1.18 -1.28 -2.44
C PRO A 456 0.08 -1.84 -3.34
N TRP A 457 -1.11 -1.27 -3.22
CA TRP A 457 -2.16 -1.39 -4.23
C TRP A 457 -1.84 -0.47 -5.43
N ILE A 458 -2.07 -0.95 -6.66
CA ILE A 458 -1.63 -0.29 -7.90
C ILE A 458 -2.76 -0.33 -8.95
N MET A 459 -3.19 0.83 -9.45
CA MET A 459 -4.20 0.98 -10.50
C MET A 459 -3.66 0.69 -11.91
N THR A 460 -4.55 0.45 -12.87
CA THR A 460 -4.19 0.20 -14.28
C THR A 460 -4.79 1.22 -15.26
N PRO A 461 -3.98 2.02 -15.99
CA PRO A 461 -4.50 3.03 -16.91
C PRO A 461 -5.14 2.41 -18.16
N ASN A 462 -6.00 3.20 -18.82
CA ASN A 462 -6.70 2.84 -20.06
C ASN A 462 -5.80 2.39 -21.23
N THR A 463 -4.49 2.69 -21.17
CA THR A 463 -3.48 2.21 -22.12
C THR A 463 -3.01 0.76 -21.90
N LEU A 464 -3.31 0.13 -20.75
CA LEU A 464 -3.00 -1.28 -20.52
C LEU A 464 -4.05 -2.19 -21.17
N ALA A 465 -3.58 -3.36 -21.61
CA ALA A 465 -4.40 -4.35 -22.31
C ALA A 465 -5.60 -4.76 -21.44
N PRO A 466 -6.85 -4.67 -21.94
CA PRO A 466 -8.02 -5.13 -21.22
C PRO A 466 -7.99 -6.64 -21.04
N LEU A 467 -8.53 -7.13 -19.92
CA LEU A 467 -8.71 -8.55 -19.62
C LEU A 467 -10.18 -8.93 -19.44
N GLU A 468 -11.02 -8.01 -18.97
CA GLU A 468 -12.43 -8.24 -18.70
C GLU A 468 -13.18 -6.90 -18.62
N VAL A 469 -14.37 -6.82 -19.22
CA VAL A 469 -15.29 -5.68 -19.12
C VAL A 469 -16.43 -6.02 -18.18
N PHE A 470 -16.79 -5.10 -17.31
CA PHE A 470 -17.91 -5.20 -16.39
C PHE A 470 -19.00 -4.21 -16.79
N VAL A 471 -20.26 -4.63 -16.76
CA VAL A 471 -21.42 -3.80 -17.06
C VAL A 471 -22.63 -4.27 -16.26
N CYS A 472 -23.50 -3.36 -15.82
CA CYS A 472 -24.76 -3.73 -15.17
C CYS A 472 -25.87 -3.92 -16.20
N SER A 473 -26.67 -4.99 -16.07
CA SER A 473 -27.98 -5.09 -16.73
C SER A 473 -29.04 -4.57 -15.76
N VAL A 474 -29.63 -3.43 -16.11
CA VAL A 474 -30.66 -2.74 -15.34
C VAL A 474 -31.98 -2.71 -16.13
N GLU A 475 -33.04 -2.17 -15.54
CA GLU A 475 -34.20 -1.78 -16.35
C GLU A 475 -33.77 -0.73 -17.38
N ASP A 476 -34.26 -0.82 -18.63
CA ASP A 476 -34.08 0.13 -19.74
C ASP A 476 -32.75 0.16 -20.54
N ASN A 477 -31.78 -0.73 -20.26
CA ASN A 477 -30.44 -0.67 -20.89
C ASN A 477 -30.05 -1.86 -21.81
N GLU A 478 -30.98 -2.69 -22.27
CA GLU A 478 -30.67 -3.92 -23.03
C GLU A 478 -29.85 -3.67 -24.31
N ASP A 479 -30.21 -2.64 -25.09
CA ASP A 479 -29.49 -2.26 -26.32
C ASP A 479 -28.06 -1.75 -26.03
N PHE A 480 -27.86 -1.08 -24.88
CA PHE A 480 -26.54 -0.63 -24.44
C PHE A 480 -25.64 -1.80 -24.06
N VAL A 481 -26.17 -2.75 -23.27
CA VAL A 481 -25.43 -3.97 -22.87
C VAL A 481 -25.06 -4.79 -24.11
N ALA A 482 -25.95 -4.88 -25.10
CA ALA A 482 -25.66 -5.55 -26.37
C ALA A 482 -24.54 -4.83 -27.16
N ALA A 483 -24.55 -3.49 -27.24
CA ALA A 483 -23.52 -2.71 -27.93
C ALA A 483 -22.15 -2.79 -27.25
N VAL A 484 -22.09 -2.71 -25.91
CA VAL A 484 -20.86 -2.93 -25.12
C VAL A 484 -20.34 -4.35 -25.33
N SER A 485 -21.22 -5.35 -25.35
CA SER A 485 -20.84 -6.75 -25.57
C SER A 485 -20.25 -6.99 -26.96
N ALA A 486 -20.84 -6.40 -28.01
CA ALA A 486 -20.31 -6.49 -29.37
C ALA A 486 -18.93 -5.83 -29.51
N LEU A 487 -18.73 -4.66 -28.89
CA LEU A 487 -17.41 -4.00 -28.86
C LEU A 487 -16.35 -4.84 -28.14
N ALA A 488 -16.74 -5.46 -27.02
CA ALA A 488 -15.85 -6.34 -26.27
C ALA A 488 -15.51 -7.62 -27.04
N GLU A 489 -16.45 -8.19 -27.79
CA GLU A 489 -16.20 -9.31 -28.71
C GLU A 489 -15.18 -8.94 -29.80
N GLU A 490 -15.31 -7.77 -30.44
CA GLU A 490 -14.30 -7.26 -31.40
C GLU A 490 -12.92 -7.11 -30.77
N ALA A 491 -12.86 -6.59 -29.54
CA ALA A 491 -11.64 -6.43 -28.77
C ALA A 491 -11.09 -7.77 -28.20
N LYS A 492 -11.84 -8.87 -28.33
CA LYS A 492 -11.57 -10.20 -27.75
C LYS A 492 -11.45 -10.17 -26.22
N CYS A 493 -12.26 -9.32 -25.59
CA CYS A 493 -12.33 -9.14 -24.15
C CYS A 493 -13.60 -9.82 -23.61
N PRO A 494 -13.50 -10.73 -22.64
CA PRO A 494 -14.64 -11.23 -21.87
C PRO A 494 -15.49 -10.11 -21.26
N VAL A 495 -16.78 -10.38 -21.09
CA VAL A 495 -17.75 -9.47 -20.47
C VAL A 495 -18.44 -10.17 -19.30
N THR A 496 -18.46 -9.50 -18.15
CA THR A 496 -19.17 -9.92 -16.95
C THR A 496 -20.34 -8.95 -16.70
N ILE A 497 -21.56 -9.47 -16.82
CA ILE A 497 -22.80 -8.70 -16.70
C ILE A 497 -23.35 -8.86 -15.28
N CYS A 498 -23.36 -7.78 -14.48
CA CYS A 498 -23.97 -7.77 -13.15
C CYS A 498 -25.50 -7.69 -13.27
N PRO A 499 -26.26 -8.71 -12.81
CA PRO A 499 -27.70 -8.79 -13.02
C PRO A 499 -28.49 -7.85 -12.10
N LEU A 500 -29.72 -7.48 -12.52
CA LEU A 500 -30.63 -6.57 -11.82
C LEU A 500 -30.82 -6.88 -10.32
N LEU A 501 -30.83 -8.17 -9.95
CA LEU A 501 -30.99 -8.62 -8.56
C LEU A 501 -29.79 -8.23 -7.66
N GLU A 502 -28.58 -8.22 -8.23
CA GLU A 502 -27.35 -7.86 -7.52
C GLU A 502 -27.14 -6.34 -7.53
N ASN A 503 -27.31 -5.70 -8.70
CA ASN A 503 -27.08 -4.27 -8.85
C ASN A 503 -28.19 -3.38 -8.26
N ARG A 504 -29.40 -3.92 -8.02
CA ARG A 504 -30.55 -3.19 -7.44
C ARG A 504 -30.91 -1.91 -8.21
N ASN A 505 -30.84 -1.99 -9.54
CA ASN A 505 -31.04 -0.91 -10.52
C ASN A 505 -29.98 0.21 -10.49
N ASP A 506 -28.83 -0.05 -9.86
CA ASP A 506 -27.65 0.82 -9.89
C ASP A 506 -26.77 0.47 -11.10
N ARG A 507 -26.75 1.37 -12.08
CA ARG A 507 -26.09 1.18 -13.39
C ARG A 507 -24.61 1.59 -13.40
N TRP A 508 -24.13 2.18 -12.32
CA TRP A 508 -22.85 2.91 -12.27
C TRP A 508 -21.73 2.04 -11.70
N ILE A 509 -21.24 1.09 -12.50
CA ILE A 509 -20.21 0.14 -12.05
C ILE A 509 -18.79 0.74 -12.01
N GLN A 510 -18.53 1.84 -12.71
CA GLN A 510 -17.31 2.63 -12.57
C GLN A 510 -17.24 3.35 -11.21
N ASP A 511 -18.40 3.65 -10.64
CA ASP A 511 -18.56 4.47 -9.46
C ASP A 511 -18.25 3.73 -8.16
N GLU A 512 -18.57 2.44 -8.09
CA GLU A 512 -18.47 1.63 -6.87
C GLU A 512 -17.11 0.94 -6.72
N VAL A 513 -16.46 0.55 -7.83
CA VAL A 513 -15.26 -0.30 -7.78
C VAL A 513 -14.14 0.23 -8.67
N GLU A 514 -12.88 0.01 -8.27
CA GLU A 514 -11.70 0.30 -9.07
C GLU A 514 -10.76 -0.90 -9.09
N PHE A 515 -10.34 -1.33 -10.28
CA PHE A 515 -9.54 -2.55 -10.45
C PHE A 515 -8.04 -2.28 -10.39
N GLY A 516 -7.45 -2.49 -9.21
CA GLY A 516 -6.01 -2.53 -9.04
C GLY A 516 -5.43 -3.95 -8.98
N TYR A 517 -4.15 -4.03 -8.61
CA TYR A 517 -3.46 -5.29 -8.34
C TYR A 517 -2.41 -5.14 -7.25
N VAL A 518 -2.01 -6.27 -6.67
CA VAL A 518 -0.82 -6.39 -5.80
C VAL A 518 0.20 -7.34 -6.43
N GLN A 519 1.47 -7.18 -6.09
CA GLN A 519 2.54 -7.95 -6.71
C GLN A 519 3.73 -8.14 -5.79
N ALA A 520 4.17 -9.40 -5.67
CA ALA A 520 5.42 -9.81 -5.07
C ALA A 520 6.24 -10.62 -6.10
N PRO A 521 7.48 -11.04 -5.77
CA PRO A 521 8.28 -11.89 -6.66
C PRO A 521 7.69 -13.28 -6.92
N HIS A 522 6.92 -13.82 -5.96
CA HIS A 522 6.35 -15.16 -6.00
C HIS A 522 4.90 -15.21 -6.53
N LYS A 523 4.11 -14.14 -6.38
CA LYS A 523 2.66 -14.12 -6.70
C LYS A 523 2.20 -12.71 -7.13
N THR A 524 1.11 -12.63 -7.87
CA THR A 524 0.47 -11.38 -8.35
C THR A 524 -1.00 -11.67 -8.58
N PHE A 525 -1.89 -10.88 -7.98
CA PHE A 525 -3.34 -11.01 -8.17
C PHE A 525 -4.03 -9.63 -8.22
N PRO A 526 -5.17 -9.50 -8.93
CA PRO A 526 -5.99 -8.30 -8.92
C PRO A 526 -6.60 -8.06 -7.52
N VAL A 527 -6.78 -6.78 -7.16
CA VAL A 527 -7.44 -6.37 -5.92
C VAL A 527 -8.42 -5.27 -6.24
N VAL A 528 -9.71 -5.52 -6.01
CA VAL A 528 -10.74 -4.48 -6.13
C VAL A 528 -10.63 -3.52 -4.96
N PHE A 529 -10.55 -2.23 -5.26
CA PHE A 529 -10.79 -1.19 -4.27
C PHE A 529 -12.29 -0.84 -4.34
N ASP A 530 -12.96 -0.94 -3.21
CA ASP A 530 -14.39 -0.63 -3.03
C ASP A 530 -14.56 0.81 -2.52
N SER A 531 -15.44 1.55 -3.18
CA SER A 531 -15.74 2.95 -2.90
C SER A 531 -16.68 3.08 -1.69
N PRO A 532 -16.49 4.08 -0.82
CA PRO A 532 -17.44 4.39 0.25
C PRO A 532 -18.77 5.01 -0.26
N ARG A 533 -19.09 4.85 -1.55
CA ARG A 533 -20.33 5.29 -2.22
C ARG A 533 -21.57 4.55 -1.71
N ASP A 534 -21.42 3.25 -1.42
CA ASP A 534 -22.33 2.46 -0.58
C ASP A 534 -23.81 2.41 -1.05
N ARG A 535 -24.05 2.36 -2.38
CA ARG A 535 -25.43 2.39 -2.96
C ARG A 535 -25.95 1.00 -3.36
N GLY A 536 -26.41 0.83 -4.60
CA GLY A 536 -27.00 -0.43 -5.07
C GLY A 536 -25.95 -1.49 -5.38
N LEU A 537 -24.71 -1.09 -5.67
CA LEU A 537 -23.61 -2.00 -5.95
C LEU A 537 -22.75 -2.39 -4.74
N LYS A 538 -22.94 -1.83 -3.55
CA LYS A 538 -22.10 -2.05 -2.34
C LYS A 538 -21.84 -3.50 -1.89
N ASP A 539 -22.64 -4.45 -2.38
CA ASP A 539 -22.50 -5.86 -2.07
C ASP A 539 -21.76 -6.62 -3.19
N PHE A 540 -21.62 -6.03 -4.38
CA PHE A 540 -21.04 -6.61 -5.58
C PHE A 540 -19.55 -6.95 -5.44
N PRO A 541 -18.65 -6.05 -4.98
CA PRO A 541 -17.24 -6.41 -4.81
C PRO A 541 -17.03 -7.55 -3.80
N VAL A 542 -17.80 -7.61 -2.71
CA VAL A 542 -17.66 -8.66 -1.69
C VAL A 542 -18.32 -10.00 -2.10
N LYS A 543 -19.44 -9.96 -2.83
CA LYS A 543 -20.19 -11.20 -3.17
C LYS A 543 -19.82 -11.79 -4.52
N SER A 544 -19.46 -10.95 -5.49
CA SER A 544 -19.36 -11.33 -6.91
C SER A 544 -17.94 -11.16 -7.47
N ILE A 545 -17.06 -10.41 -6.79
CA ILE A 545 -15.65 -10.24 -7.19
C ILE A 545 -14.68 -11.00 -6.24
N LEU A 546 -14.79 -10.79 -4.92
CA LEU A 546 -13.90 -11.41 -3.92
C LEU A 546 -13.93 -12.95 -4.01
N GLY A 547 -12.77 -13.56 -4.27
CA GLY A 547 -12.61 -15.00 -4.42
C GLY A 547 -11.13 -15.40 -4.52
N PRO A 548 -10.83 -16.64 -4.96
CA PRO A 548 -9.46 -17.11 -5.14
C PRO A 548 -8.71 -16.26 -6.18
N ASP A 549 -7.49 -15.82 -5.88
CA ASP A 549 -6.70 -14.90 -6.73
C ASP A 549 -7.44 -13.56 -7.03
N PHE A 550 -8.38 -13.12 -6.18
CA PHE A 550 -9.04 -11.82 -6.34
C PHE A 550 -9.31 -11.13 -5.00
N GLY A 551 -8.44 -10.19 -4.65
CA GLY A 551 -8.49 -9.48 -3.37
C GLY A 551 -9.49 -8.36 -3.30
N TYR A 552 -9.80 -7.95 -2.07
CA TYR A 552 -10.70 -6.85 -1.74
C TYR A 552 -10.03 -5.86 -0.79
N VAL A 553 -10.27 -4.57 -0.98
CA VAL A 553 -9.90 -3.51 -0.03
C VAL A 553 -10.96 -2.42 -0.06
N ALA A 554 -11.26 -1.81 1.09
CA ALA A 554 -12.17 -0.66 1.22
C ALA A 554 -11.58 0.37 2.19
N ARG A 555 -12.18 1.57 2.26
CA ARG A 555 -11.84 2.57 3.29
C ARG A 555 -13.09 3.18 3.90
N ASP A 556 -13.35 2.83 5.16
CA ASP A 556 -14.42 3.43 5.96
C ASP A 556 -14.29 4.95 6.02
N VAL A 557 -15.38 5.65 5.70
CA VAL A 557 -15.48 7.10 5.86
C VAL A 557 -16.46 7.42 6.99
N GLN A 558 -16.08 8.38 7.84
CA GLN A 558 -17.04 8.99 8.75
C GLN A 558 -18.03 9.83 7.93
N LYS A 559 -19.30 9.84 8.36
CA LYS A 559 -20.51 10.26 7.63
C LYS A 559 -20.34 11.26 6.48
N ASP A 560 -21.13 10.99 5.44
CA ASP A 560 -21.41 11.79 4.26
C ASP A 560 -20.31 11.73 3.18
N ALA A 561 -20.16 10.52 2.59
CA ALA A 561 -19.50 10.34 1.31
C ALA A 561 -20.12 11.26 0.25
N SER A 562 -19.28 11.94 -0.51
CA SER A 562 -19.68 12.91 -1.52
C SER A 562 -19.72 12.27 -2.90
N SER A 563 -20.24 12.98 -3.90
CA SER A 563 -20.14 12.54 -5.30
C SER A 563 -18.67 12.36 -5.76
N LEU A 564 -17.72 13.06 -5.15
CA LEU A 564 -16.28 12.94 -5.45
C LEU A 564 -15.63 11.69 -4.83
N ASP A 565 -16.40 10.86 -4.12
CA ASP A 565 -15.94 9.58 -3.55
C ASP A 565 -16.24 8.39 -4.46
N SER A 566 -17.15 8.54 -5.43
CA SER A 566 -17.32 7.60 -6.55
C SER A 566 -16.02 7.47 -7.36
N PHE A 567 -15.73 6.29 -7.89
CA PHE A 567 -14.47 6.01 -8.58
C PHE A 567 -14.40 6.40 -10.07
N GLY A 568 -15.47 6.94 -10.68
CA GLY A 568 -15.32 7.84 -11.85
C GLY A 568 -14.46 9.07 -11.55
N ASN A 569 -14.33 9.44 -10.27
CA ASN A 569 -13.41 10.47 -9.79
C ASN A 569 -11.99 9.96 -9.44
N LEU A 570 -11.65 8.70 -9.77
CA LEU A 570 -10.38 8.05 -9.45
C LEU A 570 -9.77 7.41 -10.70
N GLU A 571 -8.89 8.16 -11.38
CA GLU A 571 -8.24 7.75 -12.63
C GLU A 571 -6.73 7.54 -12.46
N VAL A 572 -6.06 7.00 -13.48
CA VAL A 572 -4.59 6.92 -13.50
C VAL A 572 -4.01 7.16 -14.89
N SER A 573 -2.94 7.95 -14.95
CA SER A 573 -2.24 8.22 -16.21
C SER A 573 -1.46 7.01 -16.72
N PRO A 574 -1.15 6.95 -18.03
CA PRO A 574 -0.08 6.10 -18.55
C PRO A 574 1.29 6.45 -17.91
N PRO A 575 2.32 5.59 -18.07
CA PRO A 575 3.68 5.88 -17.62
C PRO A 575 4.24 7.17 -18.22
N VAL A 576 4.87 8.01 -17.39
CA VAL A 576 5.37 9.33 -17.80
C VAL A 576 6.72 9.66 -17.17
N THR A 577 7.46 10.58 -17.80
CA THR A 577 8.68 11.18 -17.24
C THR A 577 8.49 12.68 -17.14
N VAL A 578 8.79 13.25 -15.97
CA VAL A 578 8.48 14.64 -15.62
C VAL A 578 9.70 15.27 -14.95
N GLY A 579 10.29 16.28 -15.59
CA GLY A 579 11.50 16.95 -15.05
C GLY A 579 12.70 16.04 -14.83
N GLY A 580 12.78 14.91 -15.53
CA GLY A 580 13.79 13.87 -15.34
C GLY A 580 13.44 12.78 -14.31
N LYS A 581 12.31 12.89 -13.61
CA LYS A 581 11.78 11.82 -12.74
C LYS A 581 10.83 10.91 -13.52
N GLU A 582 11.09 9.60 -13.48
CA GLU A 582 10.22 8.59 -14.09
C GLU A 582 9.09 8.16 -13.14
N TYR A 583 7.89 8.02 -13.70
CA TYR A 583 6.71 7.43 -13.07
C TYR A 583 6.30 6.21 -13.92
N PRO A 584 6.99 5.06 -13.77
CA PRO A 584 6.86 3.91 -14.67
C PRO A 584 5.52 3.15 -14.53
N LEU A 585 4.73 3.49 -13.52
CA LEU A 585 3.37 2.99 -13.28
C LEU A 585 2.30 4.07 -13.50
N GLY A 586 2.68 5.22 -14.07
CA GLY A 586 1.82 6.39 -14.20
C GLY A 586 1.64 7.17 -12.89
N ARG A 587 0.69 8.12 -12.89
CA ARG A 587 0.27 8.89 -11.72
C ARG A 587 -1.24 8.88 -11.58
N ILE A 588 -1.72 8.62 -10.36
CA ILE A 588 -3.15 8.67 -10.02
C ILE A 588 -3.67 10.10 -10.17
N LEU A 589 -4.88 10.25 -10.68
CA LEU A 589 -5.58 11.50 -10.93
C LEU A 589 -6.90 11.45 -10.15
N ILE A 590 -7.10 12.39 -9.22
CA ILE A 590 -8.34 12.48 -8.43
C ILE A 590 -8.92 13.88 -8.53
N GLY A 591 -10.24 14.00 -8.71
CA GLY A 591 -10.89 15.30 -8.75
C GLY A 591 -11.15 15.88 -7.37
N SER A 592 -11.02 17.20 -7.28
CA SER A 592 -11.11 18.00 -6.07
C SER A 592 -11.70 19.39 -6.39
N SER A 593 -11.94 20.17 -5.34
CA SER A 593 -12.25 21.60 -5.41
C SER A 593 -11.01 22.49 -5.39
N PHE A 594 -11.18 23.74 -5.83
CA PHE A 594 -10.21 24.80 -5.56
C PHE A 594 -10.04 24.99 -4.04
N PRO A 595 -8.83 25.33 -3.53
CA PRO A 595 -8.60 25.63 -2.11
C PRO A 595 -9.35 26.87 -1.61
N ARG A 596 -10.64 26.72 -1.32
CA ARG A 596 -11.57 27.71 -0.78
C ARG A 596 -12.55 27.01 0.17
N PHE A 597 -13.22 27.77 1.04
CA PHE A 597 -14.25 27.22 1.92
C PHE A 597 -15.44 26.69 1.11
N GLY A 598 -15.88 25.47 1.41
CA GLY A 598 -17.17 24.92 0.95
C GLY A 598 -17.15 24.05 -0.31
N GLY A 599 -16.01 23.82 -0.96
CA GLY A 599 -15.91 22.93 -2.11
C GLY A 599 -15.93 21.44 -1.72
N ARG A 600 -16.40 20.56 -2.63
CA ARG A 600 -16.36 19.10 -2.42
C ARG A 600 -14.92 18.58 -2.54
N ARG A 601 -14.63 17.43 -1.92
CA ARG A 601 -13.35 16.72 -2.07
C ARG A 601 -13.53 15.27 -1.63
N MET A 602 -12.89 14.35 -2.35
CA MET A 602 -12.79 12.94 -1.96
C MET A 602 -12.37 12.81 -0.49
N ALA A 603 -12.95 11.83 0.20
CA ALA A 603 -12.78 11.59 1.61
C ALA A 603 -11.31 11.41 1.98
N ARG A 604 -10.98 11.87 3.19
CA ARG A 604 -9.60 11.85 3.66
C ARG A 604 -9.04 10.44 3.74
N ALA A 605 -9.81 9.45 4.18
CA ALA A 605 -9.36 8.06 4.29
C ALA A 605 -8.94 7.47 2.92
N VAL A 606 -9.73 7.71 1.87
CA VAL A 606 -9.43 7.28 0.50
C VAL A 606 -8.17 7.99 -0.01
N ARG A 607 -8.08 9.32 0.12
CA ARG A 607 -6.89 10.07 -0.32
C ARG A 607 -5.62 9.67 0.43
N ASP A 608 -5.68 9.60 1.76
CA ASP A 608 -4.52 9.26 2.59
C ASP A 608 -4.03 7.82 2.26
N PHE A 609 -4.93 6.88 1.97
CA PHE A 609 -4.59 5.54 1.43
C PHE A 609 -3.88 5.62 0.07
N LEU A 610 -4.44 6.34 -0.91
CA LEU A 610 -3.85 6.46 -2.26
C LEU A 610 -2.44 7.10 -2.21
N PHE A 611 -2.24 8.12 -1.37
CA PHE A 611 -0.92 8.74 -1.16
C PHE A 611 0.06 7.79 -0.47
N ALA A 612 -0.39 6.95 0.48
CA ALA A 612 0.45 5.99 1.18
C ALA A 612 0.98 4.84 0.30
N GLN A 613 0.36 4.57 -0.86
CA GLN A 613 0.86 3.59 -1.83
C GLN A 613 2.17 4.05 -2.50
N ARG A 614 2.43 5.36 -2.54
CA ARG A 614 3.61 6.07 -3.09
C ARG A 614 3.92 5.88 -4.58
N VAL A 615 3.76 4.68 -5.13
CA VAL A 615 4.32 4.27 -6.44
C VAL A 615 3.59 4.87 -7.65
N GLN A 616 2.40 5.44 -7.46
CA GLN A 616 1.66 6.22 -8.46
C GLN A 616 1.35 7.66 -7.99
N ALA A 617 2.08 8.17 -6.99
CA ALA A 617 2.15 9.57 -6.54
C ALA A 617 1.00 10.51 -7.02
N PRO A 618 -0.18 10.47 -6.37
CA PRO A 618 -1.41 11.11 -6.85
C PRO A 618 -1.30 12.61 -7.17
N VAL A 619 -2.17 13.07 -8.07
CA VAL A 619 -2.38 14.45 -8.48
C VAL A 619 -3.83 14.82 -8.26
N GLU A 620 -4.09 15.94 -7.58
CA GLU A 620 -5.44 16.51 -7.47
C GLU A 620 -5.73 17.42 -8.66
N LEU A 621 -6.84 17.16 -9.34
CA LEU A 621 -7.40 17.96 -10.44
C LEU A 621 -8.61 18.77 -9.94
N TYR A 622 -9.07 19.73 -10.74
CA TYR A 622 -10.28 20.50 -10.46
C TYR A 622 -11.50 19.91 -11.17
N SER A 623 -12.34 19.16 -10.45
CA SER A 623 -13.58 18.57 -10.98
C SER A 623 -14.85 19.20 -10.38
N ASP A 624 -14.75 19.92 -9.27
CA ASP A 624 -15.91 20.45 -8.52
C ASP A 624 -16.77 21.49 -9.27
N TRP A 625 -16.39 21.88 -10.49
CA TRP A 625 -17.21 22.68 -11.42
C TRP A 625 -18.29 21.86 -12.14
N LEU A 626 -18.15 20.52 -12.19
CA LEU A 626 -19.14 19.59 -12.73
C LEU A 626 -20.20 19.27 -11.67
N HIS A 627 -21.41 18.91 -12.12
CA HIS A 627 -22.49 18.55 -11.21
C HIS A 627 -22.17 17.24 -10.48
N VAL A 628 -21.78 16.21 -11.22
CA VAL A 628 -21.35 14.92 -10.66
C VAL A 628 -19.97 15.08 -10.03
N GLY A 629 -19.02 15.71 -10.73
CA GLY A 629 -17.77 16.18 -10.14
C GLY A 629 -16.62 15.20 -10.28
N HIS A 630 -16.61 14.41 -11.35
CA HIS A 630 -15.63 13.36 -11.64
C HIS A 630 -14.57 13.87 -12.62
N VAL A 631 -13.55 13.04 -12.88
CA VAL A 631 -12.46 13.39 -13.82
C VAL A 631 -12.68 12.75 -15.19
N ASP A 632 -13.29 11.58 -15.25
CA ASP A 632 -13.68 10.89 -16.50
C ASP A 632 -14.73 11.68 -17.32
N GLU A 633 -15.49 12.58 -16.69
CA GLU A 633 -16.36 13.59 -17.33
C GLU A 633 -15.60 14.58 -18.25
N PHE A 634 -14.28 14.74 -18.11
CA PHE A 634 -13.53 15.71 -18.94
C PHE A 634 -12.16 15.26 -19.43
N LEU A 635 -11.65 14.10 -19.00
CA LEU A 635 -10.37 13.54 -19.46
C LEU A 635 -10.45 12.02 -19.68
N SER A 636 -9.68 11.53 -20.65
CA SER A 636 -9.41 10.10 -20.82
C SER A 636 -8.06 9.89 -21.50
N PHE A 637 -7.55 8.64 -21.51
CA PHE A 637 -6.31 8.28 -22.17
C PHE A 637 -6.52 7.14 -23.16
N VAL A 638 -6.04 7.33 -24.39
CA VAL A 638 -6.03 6.30 -25.44
C VAL A 638 -4.59 5.94 -25.82
N PRO A 639 -4.29 4.67 -26.15
CA PRO A 639 -2.97 4.30 -26.66
C PRO A 639 -2.74 4.93 -28.04
N ALA A 640 -1.48 5.21 -28.36
CA ALA A 640 -1.07 5.75 -29.65
C ALA A 640 0.26 5.10 -30.09
N PRO A 641 0.49 4.89 -31.40
CA PRO A 641 1.69 4.20 -31.89
C PRO A 641 2.96 5.05 -31.84
N ASP A 642 2.86 6.34 -31.50
CA ASP A 642 3.91 7.34 -31.59
C ASP A 642 4.11 8.10 -30.26
N ARG A 643 5.02 9.08 -30.26
CA ARG A 643 5.26 10.01 -29.14
C ARG A 643 5.56 9.26 -27.83
N LYS A 644 4.67 9.36 -26.84
CA LYS A 644 4.78 8.72 -25.52
C LYS A 644 4.05 7.38 -25.43
N GLY A 645 3.51 6.86 -26.54
CA GLY A 645 2.68 5.66 -26.57
C GLY A 645 1.19 5.90 -26.28
N PHE A 646 0.77 7.16 -26.14
CA PHE A 646 -0.62 7.53 -25.80
C PHE A 646 -0.99 8.94 -26.28
N ARG A 647 -2.28 9.29 -26.12
CA ARG A 647 -2.80 10.66 -26.09
C ARG A 647 -3.69 10.88 -24.88
N LEU A 648 -3.63 12.08 -24.31
CA LEU A 648 -4.62 12.62 -23.39
C LEU A 648 -5.77 13.19 -24.24
N LEU A 649 -6.99 12.72 -24.02
CA LEU A 649 -8.20 13.33 -24.55
C LEU A 649 -8.75 14.32 -23.53
N LEU A 650 -9.19 15.50 -23.96
CA LEU A 650 -9.89 16.47 -23.12
C LEU A 650 -11.19 16.93 -23.79
N ALA A 651 -12.27 17.05 -23.00
CA ALA A 651 -13.46 17.76 -23.42
C ALA A 651 -13.11 19.20 -23.85
N SER A 652 -13.72 19.72 -24.92
CA SER A 652 -13.35 21.03 -25.47
C SER A 652 -14.55 21.77 -26.07
N PRO A 653 -15.19 22.65 -25.27
CA PRO A 653 -16.20 23.57 -25.78
C PRO A 653 -15.71 24.49 -26.90
N SER A 654 -14.44 24.92 -26.85
CA SER A 654 -13.87 25.78 -27.90
C SER A 654 -13.79 25.04 -29.25
N ALA A 655 -13.38 23.77 -29.25
CA ALA A 655 -13.38 22.92 -30.45
C ALA A 655 -14.81 22.69 -30.99
N CYS A 656 -15.79 22.47 -30.10
CA CYS A 656 -17.19 22.29 -30.53
C CYS A 656 -17.78 23.57 -31.15
N TYR A 657 -17.58 24.73 -30.52
CA TYR A 657 -18.01 26.03 -31.07
C TYR A 657 -17.30 26.35 -32.39
N GLN A 658 -16.02 26.00 -32.54
CA GLN A 658 -15.31 26.15 -33.82
C GLN A 658 -15.92 25.25 -34.91
N LEU A 659 -16.09 23.95 -34.64
CA LEU A 659 -16.69 23.01 -35.60
C LEU A 659 -18.09 23.47 -36.04
N PHE A 660 -18.95 23.88 -35.09
CA PHE A 660 -20.29 24.37 -35.41
C PHE A 660 -20.25 25.66 -36.24
N LYS A 661 -19.31 26.57 -35.98
CA LYS A 661 -19.11 27.76 -36.82
C LYS A 661 -18.63 27.41 -38.24
N GLU A 662 -17.69 26.47 -38.38
CA GLU A 662 -17.24 25.99 -39.68
C GLU A 662 -18.39 25.34 -40.48
N LYS A 663 -19.26 24.56 -39.82
CA LYS A 663 -20.45 23.97 -40.45
C LYS A 663 -21.52 25.02 -40.79
N GLN A 664 -21.69 26.07 -39.97
CA GLN A 664 -22.53 27.23 -40.30
C GLN A 664 -22.01 27.95 -41.56
N GLU A 665 -20.71 28.22 -41.64
CA GLU A 665 -20.06 28.87 -42.79
C GLU A 665 -20.13 28.02 -44.07
N GLN A 666 -20.18 26.68 -43.93
CA GLN A 666 -20.44 25.73 -45.03
C GLN A 666 -21.93 25.67 -45.45
N GLY A 667 -22.82 26.45 -44.82
CA GLY A 667 -24.25 26.50 -45.16
C GLY A 667 -25.14 25.55 -44.36
N PHE A 668 -24.60 24.79 -43.40
CA PHE A 668 -25.34 23.82 -42.59
C PHE A 668 -25.87 24.40 -41.26
N GLY A 669 -26.05 25.72 -41.16
CA GLY A 669 -26.52 26.38 -39.93
C GLY A 669 -27.89 25.89 -39.41
N GLU A 670 -28.75 25.40 -40.29
CA GLU A 670 -30.06 24.81 -39.94
C GLU A 670 -29.98 23.31 -39.58
N ALA A 671 -28.80 22.69 -39.60
CA ALA A 671 -28.64 21.30 -39.15
C ALA A 671 -28.90 21.23 -37.63
N ALA A 672 -29.84 20.38 -37.24
CA ALA A 672 -30.29 20.25 -35.86
C ALA A 672 -29.72 19.02 -35.15
N MET A 673 -29.47 19.17 -33.85
CA MET A 673 -29.07 18.10 -32.94
C MET A 673 -30.24 17.16 -32.59
N PHE A 674 -29.94 16.05 -31.94
CA PHE A 674 -30.90 15.11 -31.34
C PHE A 674 -31.91 14.51 -32.32
N GLN A 675 -31.48 14.34 -33.57
CA GLN A 675 -32.23 13.63 -34.60
C GLN A 675 -32.39 12.15 -34.24
N GLY A 676 -33.59 11.61 -34.46
CA GLY A 676 -33.97 10.26 -34.01
C GLY A 676 -34.47 10.17 -32.57
N LEU A 677 -34.12 11.12 -31.69
CA LEU A 677 -34.57 11.11 -30.30
C LEU A 677 -36.00 11.66 -30.14
N GLN A 678 -36.81 10.99 -29.31
CA GLN A 678 -38.19 11.32 -29.02
C GLN A 678 -38.30 12.28 -27.82
N ALA A 679 -39.22 13.24 -27.89
CA ALA A 679 -39.44 14.27 -26.87
C ALA A 679 -38.23 15.16 -26.48
N VAL A 680 -37.07 15.01 -27.14
CA VAL A 680 -35.90 15.88 -26.97
C VAL A 680 -36.00 17.10 -27.90
N PRO A 681 -35.78 18.34 -27.41
CA PRO A 681 -35.65 19.54 -28.25
C PRO A 681 -34.56 19.36 -29.31
N LYS A 682 -34.73 19.95 -30.50
CA LYS A 682 -33.80 19.77 -31.64
C LYS A 682 -33.19 21.11 -32.05
N PRO A 683 -32.30 21.71 -31.24
CA PRO A 683 -31.73 23.01 -31.55
C PRO A 683 -30.83 22.92 -32.79
N THR A 684 -30.90 23.95 -33.63
CA THR A 684 -30.01 24.08 -34.81
C THR A 684 -28.64 24.62 -34.41
N ILE A 685 -27.64 24.42 -35.28
CA ILE A 685 -26.33 25.08 -35.16
C ILE A 685 -26.51 26.61 -35.00
N ASN A 686 -27.40 27.22 -35.78
CA ASN A 686 -27.70 28.66 -35.70
C ASN A 686 -28.22 29.07 -34.31
N GLU A 687 -29.13 28.31 -33.72
CA GLU A 687 -29.68 28.56 -32.38
C GLU A 687 -28.62 28.39 -31.27
N ILE A 688 -27.78 27.35 -31.36
CA ILE A 688 -26.69 27.08 -30.40
C ILE A 688 -25.63 28.20 -30.45
N LEU A 689 -25.25 28.64 -31.65
CA LEU A 689 -24.27 29.71 -31.85
C LEU A 689 -24.82 31.08 -31.42
N ALA A 690 -26.13 31.32 -31.59
CA ALA A 690 -26.82 32.55 -31.16
C ALA A 690 -27.04 32.62 -29.63
N ASN A 691 -27.12 31.48 -28.93
CA ASN A 691 -27.38 31.44 -27.49
C ASN A 691 -26.19 32.00 -26.66
N GLU A 692 -26.28 33.27 -26.29
CA GLU A 692 -25.24 33.94 -25.51
C GLU A 692 -25.01 33.33 -24.13
N ALA A 693 -26.05 32.83 -23.47
CA ALA A 693 -25.95 32.30 -22.12
C ALA A 693 -25.18 30.98 -22.12
N LEU A 694 -25.53 30.07 -23.03
CA LEU A 694 -24.80 28.81 -23.26
C LEU A 694 -23.34 29.09 -23.64
N ARG A 695 -23.09 30.07 -24.52
CA ARG A 695 -21.73 30.45 -24.95
C ARG A 695 -20.89 31.03 -23.81
N LYS A 696 -21.48 31.89 -22.96
CA LYS A 696 -20.81 32.44 -21.76
C LYS A 696 -20.51 31.33 -20.74
N PHE A 697 -21.44 30.40 -20.52
CA PHE A 697 -21.23 29.26 -19.62
C PHE A 697 -20.12 28.32 -20.13
N ASN A 698 -20.14 27.95 -21.41
CA ASN A 698 -19.10 27.13 -22.02
C ASN A 698 -17.73 27.82 -22.07
N SER A 699 -17.69 29.15 -22.13
CA SER A 699 -16.43 29.91 -21.97
C SER A 699 -15.86 29.78 -20.56
N TYR A 700 -16.71 29.71 -19.53
CA TYR A 700 -16.29 29.39 -18.16
C TYR A 700 -15.79 27.94 -18.05
N VAL A 701 -16.54 26.97 -18.58
CA VAL A 701 -16.15 25.55 -18.58
C VAL A 701 -14.81 25.33 -19.29
N GLN A 702 -14.59 25.95 -20.46
CA GLN A 702 -13.31 25.90 -21.16
C GLN A 702 -12.15 26.40 -20.28
N ASN A 703 -12.36 27.41 -19.43
CA ASN A 703 -11.33 27.88 -18.50
C ASN A 703 -11.06 26.86 -17.39
N CYS A 704 -12.09 26.17 -16.86
CA CYS A 704 -11.94 25.08 -15.90
C CYS A 704 -11.12 23.92 -16.49
N ILE A 705 -11.42 23.51 -17.73
CA ILE A 705 -10.68 22.46 -18.42
C ILE A 705 -9.26 22.92 -18.78
N SER A 706 -9.06 24.18 -19.18
CA SER A 706 -7.73 24.73 -19.46
C SER A 706 -6.84 24.77 -18.21
N TRP A 707 -7.42 25.06 -17.04
CA TRP A 707 -6.72 24.96 -15.76
C TRP A 707 -6.24 23.53 -15.49
N ASN A 708 -7.08 22.52 -15.74
CA ASN A 708 -6.68 21.12 -15.66
C ASN A 708 -5.65 20.73 -16.72
N ARG A 709 -5.75 21.23 -17.96
CA ARG A 709 -4.75 21.02 -19.02
C ARG A 709 -3.37 21.45 -18.55
N ASP A 710 -3.25 22.61 -17.91
CA ASP A 710 -1.97 23.11 -17.38
C ASP A 710 -1.47 22.35 -16.14
N ILE A 711 -2.36 21.82 -15.29
CA ILE A 711 -1.98 20.86 -14.24
C ILE A 711 -1.44 19.58 -14.88
N LEU A 712 -2.18 18.94 -15.79
CA LEU A 712 -1.81 17.69 -16.44
C LEU A 712 -0.49 17.83 -17.22
N LYS A 713 -0.31 18.91 -17.99
CA LYS A 713 0.95 19.22 -18.69
C LYS A 713 2.14 19.32 -17.72
N ARG A 714 1.98 19.99 -16.59
CA ARG A 714 3.04 20.13 -15.58
C ARG A 714 3.32 18.82 -14.84
N GLU A 715 2.28 18.15 -14.37
CA GLU A 715 2.38 16.99 -13.47
C GLU A 715 2.63 15.66 -14.19
N LEU A 716 2.34 15.58 -15.49
CA LEU A 716 2.59 14.43 -16.37
C LEU A 716 3.61 14.75 -17.49
N GLY A 717 4.17 15.96 -17.49
CA GLY A 717 5.21 16.41 -18.43
C GLY A 717 4.77 16.45 -19.89
N LEU A 718 3.48 16.66 -20.17
CA LEU A 718 2.90 16.61 -21.52
C LEU A 718 3.19 17.88 -22.32
N ALA A 719 3.39 17.73 -23.62
CA ALA A 719 3.34 18.83 -24.59
C ALA A 719 1.99 18.84 -25.32
N GLU A 720 1.64 19.94 -25.99
CA GLU A 720 0.35 20.07 -26.69
C GLU A 720 0.09 18.97 -27.72
N GLN A 721 1.13 18.41 -28.36
CA GLN A 721 0.95 17.33 -29.35
C GLN A 721 0.70 15.94 -28.70
N ASP A 722 0.76 15.85 -27.37
CA ASP A 722 0.34 14.67 -26.60
C ASP A 722 -1.15 14.75 -26.20
N ILE A 723 -1.84 15.85 -26.54
CA ILE A 723 -3.23 16.15 -26.16
C ILE A 723 -4.10 16.25 -27.42
N ILE A 724 -5.33 15.75 -27.35
CA ILE A 724 -6.37 15.91 -28.37
C ILE A 724 -7.62 16.50 -27.71
N ASP A 725 -8.11 17.59 -28.30
CA ASP A 725 -9.33 18.27 -27.88
C ASP A 725 -10.55 17.64 -28.57
N ILE A 726 -11.44 17.03 -27.78
CA ILE A 726 -12.67 16.39 -28.23
C ILE A 726 -13.82 17.42 -28.15
N PRO A 727 -14.57 17.68 -29.23
CA PRO A 727 -15.60 18.72 -29.23
C PRO A 727 -16.78 18.33 -28.33
N GLN A 728 -16.94 19.04 -27.21
CA GLN A 728 -17.91 18.73 -26.15
C GLN A 728 -18.58 20.01 -25.63
N LEU A 729 -19.89 20.01 -25.36
CA LEU A 729 -20.60 21.16 -24.79
C LEU A 729 -21.24 20.81 -23.45
N PHE A 730 -21.39 21.84 -22.60
CA PHE A 730 -21.98 21.74 -21.27
C PHE A 730 -23.10 22.77 -21.07
N GLN A 731 -23.99 22.50 -20.12
CA GLN A 731 -25.05 23.39 -19.67
C GLN A 731 -25.04 23.51 -18.14
N GLY A 732 -25.39 24.70 -17.63
CA GLY A 732 -25.41 24.96 -16.18
C GLY A 732 -26.71 24.48 -15.54
N ASN A 733 -26.59 23.80 -14.39
CA ASN A 733 -27.73 23.52 -13.52
C ASN A 733 -28.10 24.74 -12.63
N GLU A 734 -29.08 24.60 -11.74
CA GLU A 734 -29.54 25.67 -10.85
C GLU A 734 -28.45 26.21 -9.91
N GLN A 735 -27.45 25.37 -9.58
CA GLN A 735 -26.28 25.72 -8.75
C GLN A 735 -25.09 26.21 -9.59
N ALA A 736 -25.27 26.40 -10.91
CA ALA A 736 -24.24 26.76 -11.89
C ALA A 736 -23.09 25.74 -12.03
N HIS A 737 -23.29 24.49 -11.60
CA HIS A 737 -22.41 23.37 -11.94
C HIS A 737 -22.74 22.88 -13.36
N ALA A 738 -21.75 22.32 -14.05
CA ALA A 738 -21.89 21.83 -15.42
C ALA A 738 -22.47 20.40 -15.48
N ASN A 739 -23.49 20.21 -16.32
CA ASN A 739 -23.88 18.93 -16.90
C ASN A 739 -23.46 18.91 -18.38
N ALA A 740 -23.23 17.74 -18.96
CA ALA A 740 -23.09 17.60 -20.41
C ALA A 740 -24.35 18.12 -21.14
N PHE A 741 -24.18 18.78 -22.28
CA PHE A 741 -25.27 19.27 -23.13
C PHE A 741 -25.71 18.21 -24.16
N PHE A 742 -24.79 17.31 -24.52
CA PHE A 742 -25.00 16.08 -25.29
C PHE A 742 -24.03 15.00 -24.76
N PRO A 743 -24.26 13.70 -25.04
CA PRO A 743 -23.47 12.60 -24.47
C PRO A 743 -21.96 12.82 -24.54
N ASP A 744 -21.30 12.75 -23.38
CA ASP A 744 -19.92 13.21 -23.23
C ASP A 744 -18.90 12.26 -23.86
N MET A 745 -18.41 12.64 -25.05
CA MET A 745 -17.58 11.76 -25.87
C MET A 745 -16.21 11.43 -25.27
N VAL A 746 -15.72 12.14 -24.24
CA VAL A 746 -14.47 11.74 -23.56
C VAL A 746 -14.70 10.65 -22.49
N ASN A 747 -15.93 10.51 -21.99
CA ASN A 747 -16.37 9.46 -21.06
C ASN A 747 -16.55 8.10 -21.79
N MET A 748 -15.47 7.60 -22.41
CA MET A 748 -15.47 6.47 -23.33
C MET A 748 -14.83 5.18 -22.76
N LEU A 749 -15.34 4.03 -23.19
CA LEU A 749 -14.76 2.71 -22.90
C LEU A 749 -13.55 2.42 -23.82
N VAL A 750 -12.36 2.25 -23.24
CA VAL A 750 -11.10 2.02 -23.99
C VAL A 750 -10.63 0.57 -23.91
N LEU A 751 -10.84 -0.21 -24.98
CA LEU A 751 -10.42 -1.60 -25.11
C LEU A 751 -9.21 -1.73 -26.07
N GLY A 752 -8.07 -1.21 -25.61
CA GLY A 752 -6.87 -1.09 -26.44
C GLY A 752 -7.11 -0.12 -27.59
N ARG A 753 -7.25 -0.63 -28.82
CA ARG A 753 -7.56 0.19 -30.00
C ARG A 753 -9.06 0.36 -30.28
N HIS A 754 -9.93 -0.42 -29.63
CA HIS A 754 -11.37 -0.37 -29.84
C HIS A 754 -11.98 0.60 -28.81
N LEU A 755 -12.69 1.62 -29.27
CA LEU A 755 -13.25 2.68 -28.44
C LEU A 755 -14.79 2.63 -28.46
N GLY A 756 -15.40 2.52 -27.29
CA GLY A 756 -16.84 2.67 -27.08
C GLY A 756 -17.15 4.09 -26.65
N ILE A 757 -17.47 4.94 -27.63
CA ILE A 757 -17.65 6.38 -27.43
C ILE A 757 -19.16 6.66 -27.26
N PRO A 758 -19.60 7.45 -26.26
CA PRO A 758 -20.97 7.93 -26.15
C PRO A 758 -21.45 8.58 -27.46
N LYS A 759 -22.65 8.25 -27.93
CA LYS A 759 -23.15 8.74 -29.23
C LYS A 759 -23.66 10.17 -29.07
N PRO A 760 -23.03 11.20 -29.67
CA PRO A 760 -23.32 12.60 -29.33
C PRO A 760 -24.64 13.14 -29.91
N PHE A 761 -25.30 12.41 -30.81
CA PHE A 761 -26.48 12.87 -31.56
C PHE A 761 -26.36 14.30 -32.15
N GLY A 762 -25.15 14.64 -32.61
CA GLY A 762 -24.84 15.94 -33.19
C GLY A 762 -25.54 16.26 -34.51
N PRO A 763 -25.35 17.48 -35.04
CA PRO A 763 -26.00 17.94 -36.26
C PRO A 763 -25.72 17.03 -37.47
N LEU A 764 -26.77 16.68 -38.20
CA LEU A 764 -26.64 15.85 -39.41
C LEU A 764 -26.24 16.70 -40.63
N VAL A 765 -25.01 16.52 -41.10
CA VAL A 765 -24.45 17.14 -42.30
C VAL A 765 -24.32 16.06 -43.36
N ALA A 766 -24.94 16.25 -44.53
CA ALA A 766 -25.01 15.25 -45.61
C ALA A 766 -25.47 13.84 -45.15
N GLY A 767 -26.27 13.76 -44.08
CA GLY A 767 -26.77 12.51 -43.50
C GLY A 767 -25.87 11.87 -42.43
N GLN A 768 -24.70 12.43 -42.13
CA GLN A 768 -23.79 11.94 -41.08
C GLN A 768 -23.70 12.94 -39.91
N CYS A 769 -23.44 12.42 -38.71
CA CYS A 769 -23.23 13.26 -37.53
C CYS A 769 -21.85 13.92 -37.58
N CYS A 770 -21.81 15.26 -37.69
CA CYS A 770 -20.54 15.97 -37.87
C CYS A 770 -19.59 15.88 -36.66
N LEU A 771 -20.12 15.62 -35.45
CA LEU A 771 -19.31 15.35 -34.25
C LEU A 771 -18.62 13.98 -34.35
N GLU A 772 -19.35 12.93 -34.76
CA GLU A 772 -18.76 11.61 -34.94
C GLU A 772 -17.70 11.61 -36.05
N GLU A 773 -17.97 12.26 -37.20
CA GLU A 773 -16.98 12.45 -38.27
C GLU A 773 -15.70 13.14 -37.76
N HIS A 774 -15.85 14.20 -36.96
CA HIS A 774 -14.72 14.95 -36.44
C HIS A 774 -13.89 14.11 -35.45
N VAL A 775 -14.53 13.37 -34.54
CA VAL A 775 -13.83 12.48 -33.60
C VAL A 775 -13.14 11.33 -34.33
N ARG A 776 -13.76 10.73 -35.35
CA ARG A 776 -13.09 9.74 -36.23
C ARG A 776 -11.84 10.35 -36.87
N ALA A 777 -11.95 11.55 -37.45
CA ALA A 777 -10.82 12.23 -38.09
C ALA A 777 -9.66 12.58 -37.12
N LEU A 778 -9.93 12.72 -35.82
CA LEU A 778 -8.91 12.93 -34.79
C LEU A 778 -8.25 11.61 -34.32
N LEU A 779 -9.02 10.52 -34.19
CA LEU A 779 -8.59 9.30 -33.50
C LEU A 779 -8.21 8.15 -34.45
N GLU A 780 -8.91 7.96 -35.57
CA GLU A 780 -8.61 6.89 -36.53
C GLU A 780 -7.20 6.97 -37.15
N PRO A 781 -6.60 8.16 -37.39
CA PRO A 781 -5.19 8.27 -37.81
C PRO A 781 -4.18 7.70 -36.82
N LEU A 782 -4.56 7.49 -35.54
CA LEU A 782 -3.73 6.81 -34.54
C LEU A 782 -3.90 5.28 -34.57
N GLY A 783 -4.72 4.73 -35.47
CA GLY A 783 -5.06 3.31 -35.55
C GLY A 783 -6.14 2.86 -34.56
N LEU A 784 -6.92 3.81 -34.03
CA LEU A 784 -8.06 3.58 -33.14
C LEU A 784 -9.34 3.34 -33.95
N SER A 785 -10.24 2.50 -33.45
CA SER A 785 -11.54 2.18 -34.05
C SER A 785 -12.65 2.79 -33.21
N CYS A 786 -13.45 3.69 -33.79
CA CYS A 786 -14.44 4.49 -33.06
C CYS A 786 -15.86 3.94 -33.23
N THR A 787 -16.37 3.25 -32.22
CA THR A 787 -17.74 2.72 -32.17
C THR A 787 -18.59 3.63 -31.28
N PHE A 788 -19.63 4.24 -31.85
CA PHE A 788 -20.50 5.18 -31.12
C PHE A 788 -21.73 4.44 -30.54
N ILE A 789 -21.76 4.29 -29.22
CA ILE A 789 -22.76 3.54 -28.46
C ILE A 789 -23.89 4.48 -28.04
N ASN A 790 -25.15 4.06 -28.25
CA ASN A 790 -26.30 4.82 -27.78
C ASN A 790 -26.59 4.52 -26.31
N ASP A 791 -26.38 5.51 -25.47
CA ASP A 791 -26.57 5.50 -24.02
C ASP A 791 -27.53 6.62 -23.55
N TYR A 792 -28.21 7.29 -24.49
CA TYR A 792 -28.88 8.57 -24.21
C TYR A 792 -29.95 8.48 -23.11
N TYR A 793 -30.89 7.54 -23.23
CA TYR A 793 -31.99 7.40 -22.25
C TYR A 793 -31.62 6.58 -21.02
N SER A 794 -30.68 5.64 -21.15
CA SER A 794 -30.28 4.73 -20.09
C SER A 794 -29.16 5.29 -19.20
N TYR A 795 -28.35 6.25 -19.67
CA TYR A 795 -27.25 6.86 -18.92
C TYR A 795 -27.23 8.40 -19.03
N HIS A 796 -27.18 8.99 -20.23
CA HIS A 796 -26.93 10.44 -20.40
C HIS A 796 -27.94 11.33 -19.65
N VAL A 797 -29.24 11.03 -19.76
CA VAL A 797 -30.30 11.78 -19.03
C VAL A 797 -30.18 11.68 -17.50
N LEU A 798 -29.36 10.76 -17.00
CA LEU A 798 -29.05 10.55 -15.59
C LEU A 798 -27.66 11.11 -15.19
N SER A 799 -27.03 11.90 -16.07
CA SER A 799 -25.73 12.57 -15.89
C SER A 799 -24.51 11.64 -15.81
N GLY A 800 -24.45 10.63 -16.68
CA GLY A 800 -23.22 9.83 -16.91
C GLY A 800 -23.32 9.10 -18.25
N GLU A 801 -22.25 8.50 -18.74
CA GLU A 801 -22.17 7.94 -20.10
C GLU A 801 -21.56 6.52 -20.10
N VAL A 802 -21.16 6.02 -21.29
CA VAL A 802 -20.52 4.69 -21.49
C VAL A 802 -19.46 4.34 -20.42
N HIS A 803 -18.51 5.24 -20.10
CA HIS A 803 -17.45 4.93 -19.13
C HIS A 803 -18.04 4.81 -17.72
N CYS A 804 -18.85 5.76 -17.25
CA CYS A 804 -19.53 5.64 -15.94
C CYS A 804 -20.37 4.35 -15.80
N GLY A 805 -20.94 3.87 -16.93
CA GLY A 805 -21.77 2.66 -17.01
C GLY A 805 -21.02 1.34 -17.18
N THR A 806 -19.70 1.36 -17.34
CA THR A 806 -18.85 0.16 -17.53
C THR A 806 -17.63 0.21 -16.61
N ASN A 807 -16.85 -0.87 -16.52
CA ASN A 807 -15.55 -0.85 -15.85
C ASN A 807 -14.64 -1.91 -16.50
N VAL A 808 -13.31 -1.77 -16.42
CA VAL A 808 -12.37 -2.66 -17.13
C VAL A 808 -11.23 -3.13 -16.23
N ARG A 809 -11.19 -4.43 -15.97
CA ARG A 809 -10.00 -5.06 -15.37
C ARG A 809 -8.93 -5.23 -16.45
N ARG A 810 -7.73 -4.72 -16.19
CA ARG A 810 -6.62 -4.71 -17.17
C ARG A 810 -5.44 -5.54 -16.70
N LYS A 811 -4.54 -5.86 -17.63
CA LYS A 811 -3.30 -6.58 -17.34
C LYS A 811 -2.36 -5.71 -16.49
N PRO A 812 -1.82 -6.20 -15.36
CA PRO A 812 -0.82 -5.49 -14.56
C PRO A 812 0.41 -5.03 -15.37
N PHE A 813 1.07 -3.96 -14.90
CA PHE A 813 2.31 -3.49 -15.51
C PHE A 813 3.40 -4.58 -15.51
N ALA A 814 4.19 -4.62 -16.58
CA ALA A 814 5.38 -5.46 -16.64
C ALA A 814 6.51 -4.95 -15.72
N PHE A 815 6.57 -3.63 -15.50
CA PHE A 815 7.50 -2.99 -14.58
C PHE A 815 7.18 -3.39 -13.13
N LYS A 816 8.20 -3.79 -12.38
CA LYS A 816 8.05 -4.21 -10.98
C LYS A 816 8.17 -3.01 -10.04
N TRP A 817 7.12 -2.73 -9.28
CA TRP A 817 6.99 -1.50 -8.48
C TRP A 817 8.19 -1.23 -7.55
N TRP A 818 8.79 -2.27 -6.96
CA TRP A 818 9.96 -2.16 -6.08
C TRP A 818 11.24 -1.67 -6.79
N ARG A 819 11.29 -1.74 -8.13
CA ARG A 819 12.40 -1.21 -8.94
C ARG A 819 12.28 0.30 -9.21
N MET A 820 11.18 0.93 -8.82
CA MET A 820 11.04 2.39 -8.90
C MET A 820 12.05 3.07 -7.98
N VAL A 821 12.59 4.22 -8.40
CA VAL A 821 13.43 5.10 -7.57
C VAL A 821 12.54 6.27 -7.12
N LEU A 822 12.17 6.30 -5.84
CA LEU A 822 11.19 7.24 -5.28
C LEU A 822 11.78 8.58 -4.85
#